data_AF-A0A087DUC7-F1
#
_entry.id   AF-A0A087DUC7-F1
#
_cell.length_a   1.000
_cell.length_b   1.000
_cell.length_c   1.000
_cell.angle_alpha   90.00
_cell.angle_beta   90.00
_cell.angle_gamma   90.00
#
_symmetry.space_group_name_H-M   'P 1'
#
loop_
_entity.id
_entity.type
_entity.pdbx_description
1 polymer ?
#
loop_
_entity_poly.entity_id
_entity_poly.type
_entity_poly.pdbx_seq_one_letter_code
_entity_poly.pdbx_strand_id
1 'polypeptide(L)'
;MSVESIQAGKQLPNIRPEIHNYEARPSKPKQTELWTLLAIVAVCFIGFLVVPMILVIIRSFTTAGGEATLDNYATILSRPEFTRSITNSLTVAAVSALVAVILAFLLSYTINCTNVPRGFKKAVALLAQLPMLLPTITYGFAIIYSFGKNGLITQLIGHPLFDIYGFNGLLIGYVIYTLPTCFLLINNSFQFVDKKFIIVSHIMGDNPLTTFLNTVLRPLVGTLAVAFIQSFFLAFTDYGIPTSVGGTYDVLAMTLFNQMLGSIPNFNRGAVIAVFMLIPSIISIILMTVLERFAIRYKQISQIDLPKGKKRDWICGIASVVTLVCTLSVFLVILLIPFVQEWPDHLGFTFAHIANLFTDSQLTQVFTNSLYVAVMTAIFGCVFVYAAGLVTSRSKLPAWARRSVDAISAIINTVPGMVLGIAFLFMFSGSPLQNTFWILIIANIVHYFATPYQMIKDSLTKMNAGWETTAKLMGDNWIKTLVRVVTPNAWPTLLQIFGYYFVNAMVTISAVVFLTGARTQVITTKISALQHIAKFDDVFVLSLLILVVNLVVKGLIALFTRDRSAERAKEARKAKAAVKTPQVAASFSTVRPSRQLAAAAATFQLPNNGNRRNRSLLTGIASAVCVALLVGFGAISTSAAAAGGKVVIYTNADEEAVTAFEHALDRNGYKDQYIIQEFGTSELGGKMLAKGKALEADMLTMSSYYVDSAQDRNHMFADLTDVHAQLLGTTENSKAPAYRSPTTAQEGAIIINTEALRAADVPKPKSYADLAKPEYKGLISVPDMEGSSTGWLMVQAIVDAYGTGAKGKRILTDIYRNAGPHLEQSGSGPLKSVRAKEVAIGFGLRHQAVADKKKGLPIDYVDPTEGNYSLTESVAVLDKGRATNPKAQKMAGVIIDKGRKELLETYPTPLYKGEKAPANASKRSKSFPEPLTVDLLQKHQDFSSECKRAAEGGE
;
A
#
# COMPACT_ATOMS: atom_id res chain seq x y z
N MET A 1 -26.42 57.57 -27.64
CA MET A 1 -27.24 58.72 -27.21
C MET A 1 -28.12 59.12 -28.37
N SER A 2 -29.44 59.22 -28.18
CA SER A 2 -30.39 59.69 -29.20
C SER A 2 -30.41 61.22 -29.28
N VAL A 3 -30.75 61.76 -30.44
CA VAL A 3 -30.77 63.21 -30.76
C VAL A 3 -31.65 64.02 -29.79
N GLU A 4 -32.67 63.39 -29.21
CA GLU A 4 -33.56 63.98 -28.19
C GLU A 4 -32.83 64.39 -26.90
N SER A 5 -31.76 63.67 -26.52
CA SER A 5 -30.98 63.98 -25.32
C SER A 5 -30.13 65.26 -25.46
N ILE A 6 -29.83 65.68 -26.69
CA ILE A 6 -29.04 66.89 -26.96
C ILE A 6 -29.91 68.15 -26.95
N GLN A 7 -31.20 68.03 -27.32
CA GLN A 7 -32.13 69.17 -27.29
C GLN A 7 -32.57 69.54 -25.86
N ALA A 8 -32.67 68.57 -24.95
CA ALA A 8 -33.00 68.83 -23.54
C ALA A 8 -31.92 69.63 -22.79
N GLY A 9 -30.65 69.57 -23.22
CA GLY A 9 -29.52 70.25 -22.58
C GLY A 9 -29.45 71.76 -22.79
N LYS A 10 -30.26 72.34 -23.71
CA LYS A 10 -30.23 73.79 -24.02
C LYS A 10 -31.23 74.63 -23.22
N GLN A 11 -32.11 74.05 -22.41
CA GLN A 11 -33.20 74.78 -21.73
C GLN A 11 -32.96 75.11 -20.25
N LEU A 12 -31.80 74.80 -19.67
CA LEU A 12 -31.53 75.02 -18.24
C LEU A 12 -30.19 75.76 -18.02
N PRO A 13 -30.18 77.11 -17.96
CA PRO A 13 -28.93 77.89 -17.95
C PRO A 13 -28.13 77.87 -16.64
N ASN A 14 -28.59 77.19 -15.58
CA ASN A 14 -27.95 77.28 -14.26
C ASN A 14 -27.86 75.97 -13.47
N ILE A 15 -28.02 74.82 -14.13
CA ILE A 15 -27.70 73.53 -13.53
C ILE A 15 -26.48 73.01 -14.27
N ARG A 16 -25.27 73.32 -13.77
CA ARG A 16 -24.11 72.50 -14.13
C ARG A 16 -24.41 71.11 -13.56
N PRO A 17 -24.60 70.07 -14.38
CA PRO A 17 -24.55 68.74 -13.84
C PRO A 17 -23.12 68.57 -13.34
N GLU A 18 -22.93 68.36 -12.04
CA GLU A 18 -21.73 67.67 -11.61
C GLU A 18 -21.76 66.32 -12.32
N ILE A 19 -21.03 66.23 -13.43
CA ILE A 19 -20.76 64.95 -14.09
C ILE A 19 -19.81 64.22 -13.13
N HIS A 20 -20.39 63.61 -12.10
CA HIS A 20 -19.72 62.54 -11.38
C HIS A 20 -19.46 61.47 -12.42
N ASN A 21 -18.20 61.36 -12.81
CA ASN A 21 -17.71 60.38 -13.77
C ASN A 21 -17.89 58.99 -13.14
N TYR A 22 -19.08 58.39 -13.29
CA TYR A 22 -19.37 57.02 -12.88
C TYR A 22 -18.61 55.98 -13.75
N GLU A 23 -17.81 56.43 -14.74
CA GLU A 23 -16.90 55.61 -15.54
C GLU A 23 -15.57 55.28 -14.86
N ALA A 24 -15.45 55.45 -13.54
CA ALA A 24 -14.44 54.68 -12.81
C ALA A 24 -14.81 53.20 -12.94
N ARG A 25 -14.27 52.52 -13.97
CA ARG A 25 -14.29 51.05 -14.07
C ARG A 25 -13.99 50.53 -12.68
N PRO A 26 -14.92 49.81 -12.01
CA PRO A 26 -14.65 49.33 -10.67
C PRO A 26 -13.33 48.56 -10.74
N SER A 27 -12.33 49.03 -9.98
CA SER A 27 -11.03 48.36 -9.92
C SER A 27 -11.32 46.88 -9.70
N LYS A 28 -10.74 46.00 -10.54
CA LYS A 28 -11.00 44.55 -10.43
C LYS A 28 -10.86 44.19 -8.96
N PRO A 29 -11.89 43.62 -8.31
CA PRO A 29 -11.84 43.36 -6.88
C PRO A 29 -10.56 42.58 -6.60
N LYS A 30 -9.70 43.11 -5.72
CA LYS A 30 -8.44 42.45 -5.35
C LYS A 30 -8.83 41.12 -4.70
N GLN A 31 -8.66 40.02 -5.44
CA GLN A 31 -8.95 38.66 -4.96
C GLN A 31 -7.80 38.17 -4.07
N THR A 32 -7.47 38.91 -3.00
CA THR A 32 -6.31 38.63 -2.14
C THR A 32 -6.42 37.25 -1.51
N GLU A 33 -7.62 36.82 -1.13
CA GLU A 33 -7.82 35.50 -0.50
C GLU A 33 -7.47 34.34 -1.44
N LEU A 34 -7.84 34.45 -2.72
CA LEU A 34 -7.56 33.41 -3.72
C LEU A 34 -6.07 33.38 -4.10
N TRP A 35 -5.38 34.52 -4.08
CA TRP A 35 -3.92 34.57 -4.22
C TRP A 35 -3.21 33.94 -3.03
N THR A 36 -3.69 34.17 -1.81
CA THR A 36 -3.15 33.51 -0.61
C THR A 36 -3.36 32.00 -0.66
N LEU A 37 -4.55 31.52 -1.06
CA LEU A 37 -4.79 30.08 -1.25
C LEU A 37 -3.88 29.47 -2.32
N LEU A 38 -3.70 30.16 -3.45
CA LEU A 38 -2.76 29.72 -4.49
C LEU A 38 -1.33 29.66 -3.97
N ALA A 39 -0.89 30.65 -3.19
CA ALA A 39 0.45 30.67 -2.60
C ALA A 39 0.65 29.50 -1.62
N ILE A 40 -0.33 29.20 -0.76
CA ILE A 40 -0.27 28.04 0.14
C ILE A 40 -0.15 26.74 -0.67
N VAL A 41 -1.02 26.54 -1.66
CA VAL A 41 -0.99 25.35 -2.53
C VAL A 41 0.36 25.23 -3.25
N ALA A 42 0.86 26.34 -3.80
CA ALA A 42 2.14 26.37 -4.51
C ALA A 42 3.33 26.06 -3.58
N VAL A 43 3.40 26.68 -2.39
CA VAL A 43 4.46 26.41 -1.41
C VAL A 43 4.44 24.96 -0.96
N CYS A 44 3.26 24.39 -0.69
CA CYS A 44 3.13 22.98 -0.34
C CYS A 44 3.65 22.07 -1.47
N PHE A 45 3.28 22.30 -2.73
CA PHE A 45 3.76 21.45 -3.81
C PHE A 45 5.24 21.67 -4.16
N ILE A 46 5.75 22.88 -4.04
CA ILE A 46 7.17 23.14 -4.22
C ILE A 46 7.96 22.38 -3.14
N GLY A 47 7.57 22.53 -1.87
CA GLY A 47 8.26 21.91 -0.74
C GLY A 47 8.10 20.40 -0.64
N PHE A 48 6.93 19.84 -0.97
CA PHE A 48 6.61 18.42 -0.76
C PHE A 48 6.47 17.60 -2.05
N LEU A 49 6.72 18.18 -3.23
CA LEU A 49 6.74 17.43 -4.49
C LEU A 49 7.94 17.83 -5.35
N VAL A 50 8.04 19.10 -5.74
CA VAL A 50 9.05 19.53 -6.73
C VAL A 50 10.47 19.41 -6.19
N VAL A 51 10.75 19.98 -5.00
CA VAL A 51 12.08 19.92 -4.38
C VAL A 51 12.52 18.47 -4.09
N PRO A 52 11.70 17.61 -3.44
CA PRO A 52 12.06 16.20 -3.25
C PRO A 52 12.40 15.49 -4.56
N MET A 53 11.61 15.71 -5.62
CA MET A 53 11.83 15.06 -6.91
C MET A 53 13.12 15.54 -7.59
N ILE A 54 13.44 16.83 -7.50
CA ILE A 54 14.73 17.37 -7.97
C ILE A 54 15.88 16.74 -7.19
N LEU A 55 15.75 16.55 -5.87
CA LEU A 55 16.79 15.91 -5.07
C LEU A 55 17.07 14.46 -5.48
N VAL A 56 16.04 13.69 -5.85
CA VAL A 56 16.23 12.34 -6.40
C VAL A 56 17.04 12.38 -7.69
N ILE A 57 16.72 13.30 -8.60
CA ILE A 57 17.47 13.47 -9.86
C ILE A 57 18.90 13.92 -9.58
N ILE A 58 19.12 14.86 -8.65
CA ILE A 58 20.49 15.28 -8.30
C ILE A 58 21.27 14.09 -7.73
N ARG A 59 20.68 13.31 -6.81
CA ARG A 59 21.32 12.15 -6.19
C ARG A 59 21.72 11.07 -7.19
N SER A 60 20.97 10.90 -8.29
CA SER A 60 21.31 9.93 -9.32
C SER A 60 22.59 10.30 -10.09
N PHE A 61 22.92 11.60 -10.17
CA PHE A 61 24.14 12.12 -10.78
C PHE A 61 25.27 12.43 -9.79
N THR A 62 25.18 12.02 -8.53
CA THR A 62 26.24 12.30 -7.53
C THR A 62 26.92 11.04 -6.99
N THR A 63 28.20 11.14 -6.63
CA THR A 63 28.92 10.13 -5.83
C THR A 63 28.54 10.24 -4.35
N ALA A 64 28.99 9.29 -3.51
CA ALA A 64 28.79 9.39 -2.06
C ALA A 64 29.44 10.65 -1.45
N GLY A 65 30.50 11.18 -2.09
CA GLY A 65 31.19 12.42 -1.70
C GLY A 65 30.56 13.70 -2.28
N GLY A 66 29.50 13.60 -3.09
CA GLY A 66 28.79 14.75 -3.66
C GLY A 66 29.34 15.27 -5.00
N GLU A 67 30.31 14.59 -5.60
CA GLU A 67 30.84 14.94 -6.93
C GLU A 67 29.90 14.47 -8.04
N ALA A 68 29.80 15.21 -9.13
CA ALA A 68 28.97 14.83 -10.28
C ALA A 68 29.57 13.63 -11.02
N THR A 69 28.77 12.57 -11.26
CA THR A 69 29.20 11.36 -11.95
C THR A 69 28.08 10.75 -12.81
N LEU A 70 28.48 10.05 -13.86
CA LEU A 70 27.62 9.18 -14.68
C LEU A 70 27.85 7.69 -14.39
N ASP A 71 28.79 7.36 -13.52
CA ASP A 71 29.19 5.99 -13.21
C ASP A 71 28.04 5.17 -12.57
N ASN A 72 27.18 5.83 -11.80
CA ASN A 72 25.99 5.18 -11.22
C ASN A 72 25.07 4.60 -12.32
N TYR A 73 24.90 5.31 -13.43
CA TYR A 73 24.09 4.84 -14.56
C TYR A 73 24.79 3.71 -15.31
N ALA A 74 26.09 3.86 -15.59
CA ALA A 74 26.88 2.84 -16.27
C ALA A 74 26.91 1.53 -15.49
N THR A 75 27.09 1.61 -14.17
CA THR A 75 27.13 0.44 -13.27
C THR A 75 25.79 -0.27 -13.15
N ILE A 76 24.67 0.46 -13.19
CA ILE A 76 23.34 -0.17 -13.10
C ILE A 76 22.94 -0.77 -14.44
N LEU A 77 23.18 -0.06 -15.54
CA LEU A 77 22.84 -0.55 -16.88
C LEU A 77 23.69 -1.75 -17.31
N SER A 78 24.90 -1.89 -16.78
CA SER A 78 25.74 -3.07 -17.03
C SER A 78 25.31 -4.32 -16.27
N ARG A 79 24.42 -4.19 -15.26
CA ARG A 79 23.90 -5.34 -14.49
C ARG A 79 22.76 -6.03 -15.25
N PRO A 80 22.89 -7.32 -15.61
CA PRO A 80 21.83 -8.05 -16.31
C PRO A 80 20.53 -8.14 -15.50
N GLU A 81 20.63 -8.24 -14.17
CA GLU A 81 19.51 -8.27 -13.23
C GLU A 81 18.63 -7.02 -13.33
N PHE A 82 19.25 -5.85 -13.48
CA PHE A 82 18.51 -4.60 -13.64
C PHE A 82 17.71 -4.58 -14.93
N THR A 83 18.33 -4.94 -16.05
CA THR A 83 17.66 -5.02 -17.35
C THR A 83 16.52 -6.05 -17.32
N ARG A 84 16.74 -7.20 -16.68
CA ARG A 84 15.70 -8.22 -16.47
C ARG A 84 14.55 -7.70 -15.60
N SER A 85 14.83 -6.94 -14.54
CA SER A 85 13.78 -6.35 -13.70
C SER A 85 12.88 -5.39 -14.47
N ILE A 86 13.45 -4.62 -15.42
CA ILE A 86 12.69 -3.73 -16.30
C ILE A 86 11.80 -4.54 -17.23
N THR A 87 12.35 -5.54 -17.94
CA THR A 87 11.57 -6.34 -18.90
C THR A 87 10.50 -7.16 -18.19
N ASN A 88 10.80 -7.73 -17.02
CA ASN A 88 9.84 -8.41 -16.15
C ASN A 88 8.69 -7.49 -15.75
N SER A 89 8.99 -6.29 -15.27
CA SER A 89 7.97 -5.32 -14.86
C SER A 89 7.08 -4.89 -16.02
N LEU A 90 7.68 -4.64 -17.21
CA LEU A 90 6.93 -4.25 -18.41
C LEU A 90 6.02 -5.39 -18.90
N THR A 91 6.53 -6.62 -18.95
CA THR A 91 5.78 -7.78 -19.45
C THR A 91 4.62 -8.14 -18.53
N VAL A 92 4.86 -8.27 -17.22
CA VAL A 92 3.80 -8.62 -16.26
C VAL A 92 2.74 -7.53 -16.13
N ALA A 93 3.15 -6.24 -16.16
CA ALA A 93 2.21 -5.12 -16.12
C ALA A 93 1.36 -5.03 -17.39
N ALA A 94 1.94 -5.27 -18.58
CA ALA A 94 1.20 -5.21 -19.84
C ALA A 94 0.20 -6.37 -19.98
N VAL A 95 0.61 -7.59 -19.64
CA VAL A 95 -0.27 -8.77 -19.72
C VAL A 95 -1.40 -8.67 -18.69
N SER A 96 -1.09 -8.30 -17.44
CA SER A 96 -2.12 -8.10 -16.41
C SER A 96 -3.10 -6.99 -16.78
N ALA A 97 -2.63 -5.87 -17.34
CA ALA A 97 -3.49 -4.79 -17.80
C ALA A 97 -4.43 -5.21 -18.93
N LEU A 98 -3.94 -6.00 -19.89
CA LEU A 98 -4.77 -6.51 -20.98
C LEU A 98 -5.90 -7.40 -20.44
N VAL A 99 -5.56 -8.36 -19.57
CA VAL A 99 -6.53 -9.29 -18.97
C VAL A 99 -7.53 -8.53 -18.10
N ALA A 100 -7.08 -7.59 -17.27
CA ALA A 100 -7.95 -6.78 -16.42
C ALA A 100 -8.95 -5.94 -17.23
N VAL A 101 -8.52 -5.33 -18.35
CA VAL A 101 -9.42 -4.57 -19.24
C VAL A 101 -10.45 -5.48 -19.89
N ILE A 102 -10.08 -6.68 -20.34
CA ILE A 102 -11.01 -7.65 -20.93
C ILE A 102 -12.08 -8.06 -19.91
N LEU A 103 -11.67 -8.42 -18.69
CA LEU A 103 -12.58 -8.80 -17.61
C LEU A 103 -13.46 -7.62 -17.16
N ALA A 104 -12.90 -6.44 -17.00
CA ALA A 104 -13.64 -5.22 -16.66
C ALA A 104 -14.66 -4.84 -17.74
N PHE A 105 -14.30 -5.00 -19.02
CA PHE A 105 -15.20 -4.82 -20.14
C PHE A 105 -16.35 -5.81 -20.10
N LEU A 106 -16.09 -7.10 -19.84
CA LEU A 106 -17.12 -8.13 -19.68
C LEU A 106 -18.12 -7.78 -18.57
N LEU A 107 -17.63 -7.38 -17.39
CA LEU A 107 -18.48 -6.97 -16.26
C LEU A 107 -19.31 -5.73 -16.59
N SER A 108 -18.67 -4.73 -17.21
CA SER A 108 -19.33 -3.47 -17.61
C SER A 108 -20.36 -3.66 -18.72
N TYR A 109 -20.07 -4.52 -19.69
CA TYR A 109 -20.97 -4.92 -20.78
C TYR A 109 -22.20 -5.63 -20.21
N THR A 110 -22.01 -6.51 -19.23
CA THR A 110 -23.11 -7.20 -18.54
C THR A 110 -24.04 -6.20 -17.86
N ILE A 111 -23.52 -5.19 -17.17
CA ILE A 111 -24.36 -4.17 -16.53
C ILE A 111 -25.11 -3.31 -17.55
N ASN A 112 -24.43 -2.88 -18.62
CA ASN A 112 -24.94 -1.81 -19.49
C ASN A 112 -25.69 -2.29 -20.73
N CYS A 113 -25.36 -3.45 -21.27
CA CYS A 113 -25.86 -3.95 -22.56
C CYS A 113 -26.76 -5.19 -22.45
N THR A 114 -26.93 -5.78 -21.26
CA THR A 114 -27.79 -6.97 -21.05
C THR A 114 -29.02 -6.66 -20.20
N ASN A 115 -30.02 -7.54 -20.23
CA ASN A 115 -31.24 -7.43 -19.45
C ASN A 115 -31.24 -8.24 -18.14
N VAL A 116 -30.06 -8.53 -17.57
CA VAL A 116 -29.95 -9.21 -16.26
C VAL A 116 -30.67 -8.43 -15.14
N PRO A 117 -31.14 -9.10 -14.08
CA PRO A 117 -31.91 -8.47 -13.01
C PRO A 117 -31.19 -7.26 -12.38
N ARG A 118 -31.95 -6.23 -11.99
CA ARG A 118 -31.37 -5.01 -11.39
C ARG A 118 -30.57 -5.29 -10.11
N GLY A 119 -30.98 -6.28 -9.32
CA GLY A 119 -30.24 -6.74 -8.14
C GLY A 119 -28.87 -7.29 -8.52
N PHE A 120 -28.81 -8.14 -9.53
CA PHE A 120 -27.56 -8.70 -10.07
C PHE A 120 -26.61 -7.61 -10.59
N LYS A 121 -27.11 -6.62 -11.34
CA LYS A 121 -26.29 -5.48 -11.81
C LYS A 121 -25.64 -4.71 -10.65
N LYS A 122 -26.40 -4.48 -9.56
CA LYS A 122 -25.87 -3.84 -8.35
C LYS A 122 -24.84 -4.72 -7.64
N ALA A 123 -25.10 -6.03 -7.55
CA ALA A 123 -24.16 -6.97 -6.96
C ALA A 123 -22.84 -6.99 -7.73
N VAL A 124 -22.87 -7.10 -9.06
CA VAL A 124 -21.66 -7.04 -9.91
C VAL A 124 -20.89 -5.73 -9.68
N ALA A 125 -21.57 -4.59 -9.65
CA ALA A 125 -20.92 -3.30 -9.43
C ALA A 125 -20.27 -3.16 -8.03
N LEU A 126 -20.88 -3.73 -7.00
CA LEU A 126 -20.35 -3.70 -5.63
C LEU A 126 -19.19 -4.69 -5.46
N LEU A 127 -19.37 -5.93 -5.92
CA LEU A 127 -18.41 -7.02 -5.79
C LEU A 127 -17.13 -6.75 -6.60
N ALA A 128 -17.25 -6.17 -7.80
CA ALA A 128 -16.09 -5.79 -8.62
C ALA A 128 -15.21 -4.70 -7.96
N GLN A 129 -15.72 -3.97 -6.97
CA GLN A 129 -14.98 -2.91 -6.27
C GLN A 129 -14.40 -3.36 -4.92
N LEU A 130 -14.76 -4.55 -4.45
CA LEU A 130 -14.38 -5.03 -3.12
C LEU A 130 -12.85 -5.17 -2.94
N PRO A 131 -12.07 -5.68 -3.92
CA PRO A 131 -10.63 -5.83 -3.77
C PRO A 131 -9.93 -4.52 -3.40
N MET A 132 -10.36 -3.40 -3.99
CA MET A 132 -9.79 -2.05 -3.79
C MET A 132 -9.77 -1.58 -2.32
N LEU A 133 -10.46 -2.27 -1.40
CA LEU A 133 -10.50 -1.94 0.02
C LEU A 133 -9.39 -2.60 0.85
N LEU A 134 -8.55 -3.43 0.23
CA LEU A 134 -7.46 -4.17 0.87
C LEU A 134 -6.08 -3.66 0.42
N PRO A 135 -5.05 -3.70 1.29
CA PRO A 135 -3.64 -3.45 0.94
C PRO A 135 -3.11 -4.43 -0.09
N THR A 136 -2.30 -3.98 -1.05
CA THR A 136 -1.75 -4.84 -2.13
C THR A 136 -0.92 -6.00 -1.61
N ILE A 137 -0.15 -5.78 -0.53
CA ILE A 137 0.63 -6.84 0.15
C ILE A 137 -0.25 -8.01 0.62
N THR A 138 -1.49 -7.74 1.01
CA THR A 138 -2.44 -8.78 1.42
C THR A 138 -2.84 -9.70 0.26
N TYR A 139 -2.81 -9.22 -0.99
CA TYR A 139 -3.19 -10.01 -2.16
C TYR A 139 -2.20 -11.13 -2.39
N GLY A 140 -0.90 -10.85 -2.22
CA GLY A 140 0.14 -11.87 -2.33
C GLY A 140 -0.08 -13.00 -1.31
N PHE A 141 -0.34 -12.67 -0.04
CA PHE A 141 -0.65 -13.69 0.97
C PHE A 141 -1.95 -14.43 0.71
N ALA A 142 -2.97 -13.73 0.28
CA ALA A 142 -4.24 -14.33 -0.09
C ALA A 142 -4.06 -15.34 -1.25
N ILE A 143 -3.18 -15.06 -2.21
CA ILE A 143 -2.83 -16.00 -3.29
C ILE A 143 -2.06 -17.21 -2.75
N ILE A 144 -1.04 -17.02 -1.91
CA ILE A 144 -0.24 -18.11 -1.34
C ILE A 144 -1.15 -19.09 -0.58
N TYR A 145 -1.98 -18.58 0.32
CA TYR A 145 -2.87 -19.41 1.14
C TYR A 145 -4.09 -19.93 0.36
N SER A 146 -4.39 -19.41 -0.82
CA SER A 146 -5.45 -19.95 -1.68
C SER A 146 -4.93 -21.03 -2.62
N PHE A 147 -3.84 -20.76 -3.35
CA PHE A 147 -3.35 -21.55 -4.47
C PHE A 147 -1.98 -22.21 -4.25
N GLY A 148 -1.31 -22.00 -3.10
CA GLY A 148 -0.09 -22.74 -2.74
C GLY A 148 -0.31 -24.26 -2.68
N LYS A 149 0.74 -25.07 -2.55
CA LYS A 149 0.63 -26.54 -2.47
C LYS A 149 -0.28 -27.00 -1.33
N ASN A 150 -0.35 -26.25 -0.22
CA ASN A 150 -1.35 -26.46 0.85
C ASN A 150 -2.36 -25.31 0.99
N GLY A 151 -2.65 -24.61 -0.10
CA GLY A 151 -3.68 -23.57 -0.11
C GLY A 151 -5.11 -24.13 -0.06
N LEU A 152 -6.06 -23.31 0.37
CA LEU A 152 -7.47 -23.68 0.52
C LEU A 152 -8.08 -24.26 -0.77
N ILE A 153 -7.79 -23.64 -1.92
CA ILE A 153 -8.31 -24.07 -3.22
C ILE A 153 -7.57 -25.33 -3.69
N THR A 154 -6.27 -25.40 -3.45
CA THR A 154 -5.45 -26.58 -3.79
C THR A 154 -5.90 -27.82 -3.03
N GLN A 155 -6.20 -27.70 -1.75
CA GLN A 155 -6.74 -28.80 -0.94
C GLN A 155 -8.14 -29.24 -1.41
N LEU A 156 -8.97 -28.31 -1.88
CA LEU A 156 -10.30 -28.62 -2.43
C LEU A 156 -10.22 -29.37 -3.76
N ILE A 157 -9.22 -29.05 -4.60
CA ILE A 157 -9.01 -29.66 -5.92
C ILE A 157 -8.20 -30.96 -5.84
N GLY A 158 -7.34 -31.10 -4.82
CA GLY A 158 -6.50 -32.27 -4.58
C GLY A 158 -5.13 -32.23 -5.26
N HIS A 159 -4.83 -31.20 -6.06
CA HIS A 159 -3.51 -30.98 -6.68
C HIS A 159 -3.27 -29.48 -6.96
N PRO A 160 -2.01 -29.01 -6.96
CA PRO A 160 -1.69 -27.64 -7.35
C PRO A 160 -2.05 -27.41 -8.83
N LEU A 161 -2.66 -26.26 -9.14
CA LEU A 161 -3.11 -25.94 -10.50
C LEU A 161 -1.98 -25.38 -11.38
N PHE A 162 -1.09 -24.60 -10.79
CA PHE A 162 0.03 -23.92 -11.43
C PHE A 162 1.03 -23.48 -10.36
N ASP A 163 2.27 -23.16 -10.76
CA ASP A 163 3.22 -22.52 -9.86
C ASP A 163 2.79 -21.08 -9.58
N ILE A 164 2.58 -20.76 -8.30
CA ILE A 164 2.12 -19.46 -7.83
C ILE A 164 3.26 -18.45 -7.74
N TYR A 165 4.50 -18.90 -7.62
CA TYR A 165 5.64 -18.00 -7.45
C TYR A 165 6.11 -17.51 -8.83
N GLY A 166 6.43 -16.22 -8.91
CA GLY A 166 6.84 -15.57 -10.15
C GLY A 166 5.69 -15.06 -11.01
N PHE A 167 5.79 -15.22 -12.32
CA PHE A 167 4.91 -14.53 -13.28
C PHE A 167 3.42 -14.80 -13.07
N ASN A 168 3.02 -16.04 -12.76
CA ASN A 168 1.60 -16.41 -12.63
C ASN A 168 0.95 -15.79 -11.39
N GLY A 169 1.60 -15.84 -10.22
CA GLY A 169 1.08 -15.21 -9.01
C GLY A 169 1.01 -13.69 -9.14
N LEU A 170 2.04 -13.08 -9.75
CA LEU A 170 2.03 -11.65 -10.06
C LEU A 170 0.89 -11.29 -11.02
N LEU A 171 0.67 -12.10 -12.08
CA LEU A 171 -0.42 -11.89 -13.04
C LEU A 171 -1.78 -11.93 -12.34
N ILE A 172 -2.04 -12.94 -11.52
CA ILE A 172 -3.31 -13.09 -10.77
C ILE A 172 -3.49 -11.92 -9.82
N GLY A 173 -2.47 -11.60 -9.02
CA GLY A 173 -2.50 -10.49 -8.06
C GLY A 173 -2.79 -9.16 -8.75
N TYR A 174 -2.08 -8.86 -9.83
CA TYR A 174 -2.27 -7.60 -10.56
C TYR A 174 -3.63 -7.53 -11.25
N VAL A 175 -4.12 -8.61 -11.86
CA VAL A 175 -5.46 -8.62 -12.45
C VAL A 175 -6.51 -8.32 -11.38
N ILE A 176 -6.44 -8.95 -10.20
CA ILE A 176 -7.39 -8.73 -9.11
C ILE A 176 -7.30 -7.29 -8.58
N TYR A 177 -6.08 -6.76 -8.47
CA TYR A 177 -5.82 -5.41 -7.98
C TYR A 177 -6.28 -4.30 -8.94
N THR A 178 -6.06 -4.46 -10.24
CA THR A 178 -6.35 -3.42 -11.24
C THR A 178 -7.77 -3.51 -11.80
N LEU A 179 -8.43 -4.67 -11.70
CA LEU A 179 -9.80 -4.90 -12.18
C LEU A 179 -10.80 -3.84 -11.67
N PRO A 180 -10.86 -3.46 -10.37
CA PRO A 180 -11.78 -2.43 -9.88
C PRO A 180 -11.62 -1.09 -10.61
N THR A 181 -10.37 -0.68 -10.85
CA THR A 181 -10.03 0.60 -11.49
C THR A 181 -10.44 0.59 -12.95
N CYS A 182 -10.12 -0.48 -13.69
CA CYS A 182 -10.58 -0.66 -15.07
C CYS A 182 -12.11 -0.69 -15.16
N PHE A 183 -12.75 -1.44 -14.27
CA PHE A 183 -14.21 -1.57 -14.23
C PHE A 183 -14.88 -0.22 -14.02
N LEU A 184 -14.41 0.61 -13.08
CA LEU A 184 -14.95 1.93 -12.82
C LEU A 184 -14.85 2.84 -14.06
N LEU A 185 -13.68 2.90 -14.71
CA LEU A 185 -13.47 3.71 -15.90
C LEU A 185 -14.39 3.28 -17.05
N ILE A 186 -14.40 1.99 -17.37
CA ILE A 186 -15.16 1.43 -18.49
C ILE A 186 -16.67 1.56 -18.22
N ASN A 187 -17.14 1.17 -17.02
CA ASN A 187 -18.55 1.24 -16.66
C ASN A 187 -19.09 2.67 -16.66
N ASN A 188 -18.28 3.67 -16.27
CA ASN A 188 -18.68 5.07 -16.32
C ASN A 188 -18.80 5.57 -17.77
N SER A 189 -17.86 5.22 -18.66
CA SER A 189 -17.96 5.58 -20.08
C SER A 189 -19.13 4.90 -20.80
N PHE A 190 -19.46 3.66 -20.44
CA PHE A 190 -20.62 2.94 -21.00
C PHE A 190 -21.95 3.68 -20.83
N GLN A 191 -22.10 4.50 -19.79
CA GLN A 191 -23.32 5.28 -19.55
C GLN A 191 -23.56 6.37 -20.60
N PHE A 192 -22.50 6.77 -21.32
CA PHE A 192 -22.55 7.80 -22.35
C PHE A 192 -22.68 7.22 -23.77
N VAL A 193 -22.61 5.90 -23.96
CA VAL A 193 -22.79 5.26 -25.26
C VAL A 193 -24.28 5.24 -25.63
N ASP A 194 -24.66 5.83 -26.76
CA ASP A 194 -26.06 5.86 -27.20
C ASP A 194 -26.51 4.48 -27.72
N LYS A 195 -27.37 3.83 -26.94
CA LYS A 195 -27.90 2.49 -27.25
C LYS A 195 -28.86 2.48 -28.45
N LYS A 196 -29.32 3.64 -28.96
CA LYS A 196 -30.14 3.73 -30.19
C LYS A 196 -29.45 3.07 -31.38
N PHE A 197 -28.14 3.21 -31.48
CA PHE A 197 -27.38 2.67 -32.61
C PHE A 197 -27.47 1.14 -32.68
N ILE A 198 -27.71 0.44 -31.56
CA ILE A 198 -27.95 -1.00 -31.56
C ILE A 198 -29.25 -1.33 -32.30
N ILE A 199 -30.32 -0.56 -32.07
CA ILE A 199 -31.61 -0.76 -32.74
C ILE A 199 -31.50 -0.37 -34.22
N VAL A 200 -30.85 0.75 -34.53
CA VAL A 200 -30.64 1.21 -35.91
C VAL A 200 -29.85 0.19 -36.71
N SER A 201 -28.73 -0.31 -36.17
CA SER A 201 -27.90 -1.34 -36.80
C SER A 201 -28.69 -2.63 -37.07
N HIS A 202 -29.56 -3.02 -36.13
CA HIS A 202 -30.45 -4.17 -36.33
C HIS A 202 -31.49 -3.95 -37.44
N ILE A 203 -32.06 -2.74 -37.55
CA ILE A 203 -32.99 -2.37 -38.64
C ILE A 203 -32.27 -2.33 -39.99
N MET A 204 -31.00 -1.91 -40.02
CA MET A 204 -30.16 -1.87 -41.22
C MET A 204 -29.70 -3.27 -41.68
N GLY A 205 -30.00 -4.33 -40.93
CA GLY A 205 -29.62 -5.70 -41.26
C GLY A 205 -28.16 -6.05 -40.98
N ASP A 206 -27.46 -5.25 -40.17
CA ASP A 206 -26.09 -5.55 -39.77
C ASP A 206 -26.03 -6.85 -38.97
N ASN A 207 -24.94 -7.61 -39.16
CA ASN A 207 -24.68 -8.78 -38.34
C ASN A 207 -24.33 -8.36 -36.88
N PRO A 208 -24.54 -9.24 -35.86
CA PRO A 208 -24.32 -8.90 -34.45
C PRO A 208 -22.88 -8.47 -34.11
N LEU A 209 -21.88 -8.95 -34.84
CA LEU A 209 -20.48 -8.61 -34.62
C LEU A 209 -20.19 -7.18 -35.12
N THR A 210 -20.69 -6.81 -36.29
CA THR A 210 -20.63 -5.47 -36.86
C THR A 210 -21.36 -4.48 -35.95
N THR A 211 -22.55 -4.84 -35.45
CA THR A 211 -23.26 -4.06 -34.44
C THR A 211 -22.39 -3.86 -33.20
N PHE A 212 -21.81 -4.92 -32.64
CA PHE A 212 -20.95 -4.83 -31.46
C PHE A 212 -19.71 -3.94 -31.70
N LEU A 213 -18.98 -4.16 -32.80
CA LEU A 213 -17.77 -3.42 -33.14
C LEU A 213 -18.04 -1.93 -33.33
N ASN A 214 -19.09 -1.58 -34.08
CA ASN A 214 -19.37 -0.18 -34.43
C ASN A 214 -20.12 0.58 -33.32
N THR A 215 -21.02 -0.07 -32.58
CA THR A 215 -21.88 0.61 -31.60
C THR A 215 -21.36 0.56 -30.17
N VAL A 216 -20.56 -0.45 -29.82
CA VAL A 216 -20.02 -0.62 -28.46
C VAL A 216 -18.51 -0.45 -28.44
N LEU A 217 -17.77 -1.23 -29.23
CA LEU A 217 -16.31 -1.26 -29.11
C LEU A 217 -15.67 0.04 -29.61
N ARG A 218 -15.95 0.47 -30.85
CA ARG A 218 -15.36 1.66 -31.49
C ARG A 218 -15.54 2.94 -30.64
N PRO A 219 -16.72 3.24 -30.08
CA PRO A 219 -16.88 4.38 -29.17
C PRO A 219 -16.07 4.29 -27.88
N LEU A 220 -15.78 3.07 -27.42
CA LEU A 220 -15.09 2.82 -26.16
C LEU A 220 -13.57 2.63 -26.31
N VAL A 221 -13.01 2.52 -27.52
CA VAL A 221 -11.57 2.29 -27.74
C VAL A 221 -10.70 3.27 -26.96
N GLY A 222 -11.05 4.57 -26.97
CA GLY A 222 -10.32 5.59 -26.20
C GLY A 222 -10.37 5.33 -24.69
N THR A 223 -11.53 4.94 -24.15
CA THR A 223 -11.66 4.57 -22.72
C THR A 223 -10.91 3.28 -22.40
N LEU A 224 -10.97 2.27 -23.27
CA LEU A 224 -10.27 1.00 -23.08
C LEU A 224 -8.76 1.21 -23.06
N ALA A 225 -8.24 2.08 -23.94
CA ALA A 225 -6.84 2.45 -23.96
C ALA A 225 -6.44 3.19 -22.67
N VAL A 226 -7.25 4.16 -22.19
CA VAL A 226 -7.00 4.83 -20.90
C VAL A 226 -7.03 3.83 -19.73
N ALA A 227 -8.00 2.91 -19.71
CA ALA A 227 -8.10 1.87 -18.68
C ALA A 227 -6.91 0.91 -18.71
N PHE A 228 -6.41 0.55 -19.90
CA PHE A 228 -5.20 -0.26 -20.08
C PHE A 228 -3.98 0.45 -19.49
N ILE A 229 -3.74 1.70 -19.87
CA ILE A 229 -2.56 2.45 -19.40
C ILE A 229 -2.64 2.67 -17.88
N GLN A 230 -3.82 2.95 -17.34
CA GLN A 230 -4.01 3.11 -15.89
C GLN A 230 -3.72 1.80 -15.15
N SER A 231 -4.20 0.66 -15.66
CA SER A 231 -3.91 -0.65 -15.09
C SER A 231 -2.43 -1.01 -15.17
N PHE A 232 -1.81 -0.74 -16.32
CA PHE A 232 -0.40 -0.97 -16.55
C PHE A 232 0.45 -0.18 -15.55
N PHE A 233 0.17 1.11 -15.40
CA PHE A 233 0.89 1.98 -14.47
C PHE A 233 0.74 1.52 -13.01
N LEU A 234 -0.47 1.11 -12.63
CA LEU A 234 -0.76 0.64 -11.28
C LEU A 234 -0.03 -0.69 -10.97
N ALA A 235 0.03 -1.62 -11.93
CA ALA A 235 0.78 -2.87 -11.79
C ALA A 235 2.31 -2.65 -11.84
N PHE A 236 2.79 -1.75 -12.69
CA PHE A 236 4.22 -1.46 -12.85
C PHE A 236 4.86 -0.82 -11.60
N THR A 237 4.08 -0.08 -10.82
CA THR A 237 4.56 0.70 -9.67
C THR A 237 4.27 0.04 -8.31
N ASP A 238 3.55 -1.08 -8.30
CA ASP A 238 3.22 -1.77 -7.06
C ASP A 238 4.43 -2.51 -6.49
N TYR A 239 4.53 -2.47 -5.17
CA TYR A 239 5.55 -3.16 -4.38
C TYR A 239 4.93 -4.31 -3.58
N GLY A 240 3.65 -4.19 -3.18
CA GLY A 240 3.03 -5.10 -2.24
C GLY A 240 2.85 -6.51 -2.76
N ILE A 241 2.35 -6.69 -3.99
CA ILE A 241 2.16 -8.04 -4.56
C ILE A 241 3.51 -8.72 -4.81
N PRO A 242 4.50 -8.07 -5.46
CA PRO A 242 5.81 -8.67 -5.70
C PRO A 242 6.57 -9.11 -4.46
N THR A 243 6.52 -8.33 -3.37
CA THR A 243 7.27 -8.69 -2.16
C THR A 243 6.79 -10.02 -1.57
N SER A 244 5.55 -10.42 -1.83
CA SER A 244 4.99 -11.65 -1.28
C SER A 244 5.06 -12.84 -2.25
N VAL A 245 4.73 -12.66 -3.55
CA VAL A 245 4.61 -13.77 -4.53
C VAL A 245 5.62 -13.70 -5.69
N GLY A 246 6.55 -12.75 -5.67
CA GLY A 246 7.52 -12.55 -6.75
C GLY A 246 8.51 -13.71 -6.92
N GLY A 247 8.92 -14.38 -5.84
CA GLY A 247 9.92 -15.45 -5.89
C GLY A 247 11.22 -14.98 -6.55
N THR A 248 11.68 -15.69 -7.59
CA THR A 248 12.84 -15.31 -8.41
C THR A 248 12.53 -14.30 -9.53
N TYR A 249 11.27 -13.91 -9.68
CA TYR A 249 10.86 -12.96 -10.71
C TYR A 249 10.99 -11.52 -10.20
N ASP A 250 12.22 -10.99 -10.29
CA ASP A 250 12.51 -9.64 -9.85
C ASP A 250 11.79 -8.59 -10.70
N VAL A 251 11.11 -7.65 -10.03
CA VAL A 251 10.48 -6.48 -10.64
C VAL A 251 11.12 -5.20 -10.12
N LEU A 252 11.03 -4.12 -10.89
CA LEU A 252 11.74 -2.88 -10.69
C LEU A 252 11.44 -2.22 -9.33
N ALA A 253 10.20 -2.34 -8.85
CA ALA A 253 9.80 -1.86 -7.51
C ALA A 253 10.52 -2.60 -6.38
N MET A 254 10.72 -3.92 -6.51
CA MET A 254 11.49 -4.73 -5.56
C MET A 254 12.97 -4.38 -5.64
N THR A 255 13.53 -4.22 -6.84
CA THR A 255 14.91 -3.79 -7.01
C THR A 255 15.16 -2.42 -6.38
N LEU A 256 14.22 -1.48 -6.53
CA LEU A 256 14.28 -0.17 -5.88
C LEU A 256 14.28 -0.30 -4.35
N PHE A 257 13.39 -1.13 -3.79
CA PHE A 257 13.34 -1.38 -2.36
C PHE A 257 14.66 -1.99 -1.85
N ASN A 258 15.16 -3.04 -2.51
CA ASN A 258 16.39 -3.73 -2.10
C ASN A 258 17.63 -2.82 -2.20
N GLN A 259 17.70 -1.90 -3.17
CA GLN A 259 18.81 -0.94 -3.23
C GLN A 259 18.75 0.13 -2.14
N MET A 260 17.55 0.44 -1.63
CA MET A 260 17.34 1.49 -0.62
C MET A 260 17.33 0.98 0.82
N LEU A 261 16.81 -0.23 1.02
CA LEU A 261 16.55 -0.85 2.33
C LEU A 261 17.02 -2.33 2.38
N GLY A 262 17.76 -2.81 1.39
CA GLY A 262 18.37 -4.14 1.43
C GLY A 262 19.66 -4.17 2.25
N SER A 263 20.36 -5.30 2.16
CA SER A 263 21.50 -5.63 3.03
C SER A 263 22.61 -4.57 3.01
N ILE A 264 22.87 -3.96 1.85
CA ILE A 264 23.85 -2.88 1.72
C ILE A 264 23.18 -1.75 0.93
N PRO A 265 22.63 -0.72 1.59
CA PRO A 265 21.96 0.36 0.89
C PRO A 265 22.91 1.16 0.02
N ASN A 266 22.46 1.47 -1.18
CA ASN A 266 23.13 2.39 -2.07
C ASN A 266 22.13 3.44 -2.59
N PHE A 267 22.10 4.59 -1.90
CA PHE A 267 21.16 5.67 -2.19
C PHE A 267 21.29 6.26 -3.58
N ASN A 268 22.51 6.38 -4.09
CA ASN A 268 22.75 6.96 -5.42
C ASN A 268 22.26 6.00 -6.51
N ARG A 269 22.50 4.69 -6.36
CA ARG A 269 21.97 3.68 -7.27
C ARG A 269 20.45 3.56 -7.16
N GLY A 270 19.89 3.58 -5.95
CA GLY A 270 18.46 3.63 -5.74
C GLY A 270 17.79 4.85 -6.39
N ALA A 271 18.45 6.01 -6.36
CA ALA A 271 17.98 7.21 -7.05
C ALA A 271 17.93 7.03 -8.59
N VAL A 272 18.92 6.37 -9.19
CA VAL A 272 18.89 6.02 -10.62
C VAL A 272 17.69 5.13 -10.94
N ILE A 273 17.45 4.08 -10.15
CA ILE A 273 16.28 3.20 -10.33
C ILE A 273 14.97 3.98 -10.21
N ALA A 274 14.88 4.89 -9.24
CA ALA A 274 13.72 5.76 -9.07
C ALA A 274 13.48 6.65 -10.31
N VAL A 275 14.54 7.18 -10.95
CA VAL A 275 14.44 7.92 -12.22
C VAL A 275 13.92 7.02 -13.34
N PHE A 276 14.40 5.78 -13.44
CA PHE A 276 13.88 4.82 -14.43
C PHE A 276 12.39 4.50 -14.22
N MET A 277 11.91 4.44 -12.97
CA MET A 277 10.47 4.28 -12.70
C MET A 277 9.62 5.47 -13.15
N LEU A 278 10.19 6.68 -13.25
CA LEU A 278 9.47 7.87 -13.74
C LEU A 278 9.24 7.84 -15.26
N ILE A 279 10.13 7.19 -16.04
CA ILE A 279 10.08 7.20 -17.50
C ILE A 279 8.76 6.61 -18.05
N PRO A 280 8.34 5.37 -17.68
CA PRO A 280 7.07 4.81 -18.15
C PRO A 280 5.86 5.61 -17.69
N SER A 281 5.98 6.28 -16.54
CA SER A 281 4.92 7.10 -15.96
C SER A 281 4.66 8.37 -16.77
N ILE A 282 5.74 9.04 -17.21
CA ILE A 282 5.66 10.19 -18.11
C ILE A 282 5.08 9.77 -19.46
N ILE A 283 5.55 8.65 -20.03
CA ILE A 283 5.04 8.12 -21.30
C ILE A 283 3.55 7.78 -21.21
N SER A 284 3.14 7.09 -20.13
CA SER A 284 1.76 6.72 -19.86
C SER A 284 0.83 7.92 -19.88
N ILE A 285 1.25 9.04 -19.30
CA ILE A 285 0.41 10.25 -19.22
C ILE A 285 0.40 11.06 -20.51
N ILE A 286 1.52 11.12 -21.24
CA ILE A 286 1.51 11.69 -22.60
C ILE A 286 0.50 10.92 -23.45
N LEU A 287 0.54 9.59 -23.39
CA LEU A 287 -0.37 8.74 -24.14
C LEU A 287 -1.83 8.90 -23.67
N MET A 288 -2.10 8.91 -22.36
CA MET A 288 -3.43 9.18 -21.82
C MET A 288 -3.97 10.54 -22.29
N THR A 289 -3.17 11.60 -22.22
CA THR A 289 -3.59 12.96 -22.61
C THR A 289 -3.93 13.03 -24.11
N VAL A 290 -3.20 12.29 -24.94
CA VAL A 290 -3.49 12.18 -26.38
C VAL A 290 -4.79 11.39 -26.60
N LEU A 291 -4.96 10.26 -25.91
CA LEU A 291 -6.13 9.38 -26.04
C LEU A 291 -7.42 10.01 -25.51
N GLU A 292 -7.34 10.84 -24.46
CA GLU A 292 -8.50 11.58 -23.93
C GLU A 292 -9.13 12.51 -24.97
N ARG A 293 -8.36 13.00 -25.95
CA ARG A 293 -8.90 13.80 -27.07
C ARG A 293 -9.84 13.00 -27.97
N PHE A 294 -9.69 11.69 -28.00
CA PHE A 294 -10.51 10.76 -28.78
C PHE A 294 -11.66 10.17 -27.96
N ALA A 295 -11.75 10.47 -26.66
CA ALA A 295 -12.84 9.99 -25.81
C ALA A 295 -14.15 10.75 -26.13
N ILE A 296 -15.20 10.01 -26.51
CA ILE A 296 -16.44 10.60 -26.99
C ILE A 296 -17.29 11.10 -25.80
N ARG A 297 -17.52 12.42 -25.74
CA ARG A 297 -18.40 13.06 -24.72
C ARG A 297 -19.82 13.26 -25.28
N TYR A 298 -20.66 12.22 -25.25
CA TYR A 298 -22.09 12.41 -25.53
C TYR A 298 -22.79 13.11 -24.35
N LYS A 299 -23.57 14.16 -24.65
CA LYS A 299 -24.23 15.03 -23.65
C LYS A 299 -25.57 14.50 -23.11
N GLN A 300 -26.12 13.41 -23.67
CA GLN A 300 -27.43 12.88 -23.26
C GLN A 300 -27.35 11.37 -22.99
N ILE A 301 -27.84 10.98 -21.82
CA ILE A 301 -28.03 9.56 -21.44
C ILE A 301 -29.30 9.08 -22.14
N SER A 302 -29.19 8.20 -23.14
CA SER A 302 -30.37 7.60 -23.76
C SER A 302 -30.94 6.48 -22.86
N GLN A 303 -32.11 6.72 -22.27
CA GLN A 303 -32.87 5.68 -21.58
C GLN A 303 -33.73 4.92 -22.59
N ILE A 304 -33.26 3.76 -23.01
CA ILE A 304 -33.97 2.90 -23.96
C ILE A 304 -34.04 1.48 -23.41
N ASP A 305 -35.15 0.82 -23.65
CA ASP A 305 -35.32 -0.60 -23.38
C ASP A 305 -34.44 -1.41 -24.35
N LEU A 306 -33.46 -2.11 -23.80
CA LEU A 306 -32.53 -2.94 -24.57
C LEU A 306 -33.28 -4.12 -25.21
N PRO A 307 -32.94 -4.51 -26.45
CA PRO A 307 -33.52 -5.69 -27.09
C PRO A 307 -33.30 -6.95 -26.22
N LYS A 308 -34.37 -7.75 -26.08
CA LYS A 308 -34.38 -8.96 -25.25
C LYS A 308 -33.57 -10.06 -25.93
N GLY A 309 -32.49 -10.51 -25.30
CA GLY A 309 -31.62 -11.56 -25.83
C GLY A 309 -31.27 -12.59 -24.75
N LYS A 310 -32.15 -13.56 -24.51
CA LYS A 310 -32.02 -14.52 -23.40
C LYS A 310 -30.66 -15.26 -23.38
N LYS A 311 -30.16 -15.69 -24.54
CA LYS A 311 -28.86 -16.39 -24.66
C LYS A 311 -27.68 -15.49 -24.28
N ARG A 312 -27.62 -14.27 -24.82
CA ARG A 312 -26.60 -13.25 -24.48
C ARG A 312 -26.63 -12.95 -22.99
N ASP A 313 -27.81 -12.69 -22.45
CA ASP A 313 -27.98 -12.29 -21.06
C ASP A 313 -27.53 -13.41 -20.10
N TRP A 314 -27.78 -14.68 -20.43
CA TRP A 314 -27.30 -15.84 -19.66
C TRP A 314 -25.78 -16.01 -19.76
N ILE A 315 -25.21 -15.97 -20.96
CA ILE A 315 -23.75 -16.14 -21.17
C ILE A 315 -22.97 -15.04 -20.44
N CYS A 316 -23.35 -13.78 -20.63
CA CYS A 316 -22.72 -12.65 -19.95
C CYS A 316 -22.93 -12.70 -18.43
N GLY A 317 -24.10 -13.17 -17.99
CA GLY A 317 -24.42 -13.40 -16.58
C GLY A 317 -23.49 -14.44 -15.94
N ILE A 318 -23.40 -15.65 -16.51
CA ILE A 318 -22.49 -16.70 -16.03
C ILE A 318 -21.05 -16.21 -16.06
N ALA A 319 -20.60 -15.64 -17.18
CA ALA A 319 -19.22 -15.19 -17.32
C ALA A 319 -18.87 -14.15 -16.24
N SER A 320 -19.79 -13.23 -15.92
CA SER A 320 -19.60 -12.27 -14.82
C SER A 320 -19.55 -12.94 -13.44
N VAL A 321 -20.38 -13.96 -13.20
CA VAL A 321 -20.33 -14.75 -11.95
C VAL A 321 -19.00 -15.47 -11.83
N VAL A 322 -18.54 -16.14 -12.89
CA VAL A 322 -17.26 -16.86 -12.91
C VAL A 322 -16.11 -15.89 -12.65
N THR A 323 -16.06 -14.74 -13.34
CA THR A 323 -15.03 -13.73 -13.09
C THR A 323 -15.03 -13.26 -11.64
N LEU A 324 -16.19 -12.93 -11.07
CA LEU A 324 -16.28 -12.47 -9.69
C LEU A 324 -15.94 -13.57 -8.68
N VAL A 325 -16.36 -14.81 -8.91
CA VAL A 325 -16.03 -15.94 -8.04
C VAL A 325 -14.54 -16.21 -8.07
N CYS A 326 -13.91 -16.24 -9.25
CA CYS A 326 -12.45 -16.43 -9.37
C CYS A 326 -11.65 -15.29 -8.72
N THR A 327 -12.12 -14.05 -8.84
CA THR A 327 -11.45 -12.89 -8.23
C THR A 327 -11.65 -12.85 -6.71
N LEU A 328 -12.84 -13.20 -6.21
CA LEU A 328 -13.17 -13.11 -4.79
C LEU A 328 -12.80 -14.35 -3.98
N SER A 329 -12.65 -15.52 -4.62
CA SER A 329 -12.24 -16.76 -3.94
C SER A 329 -10.90 -16.60 -3.23
N VAL A 330 -9.97 -15.83 -3.81
CA VAL A 330 -8.67 -15.51 -3.22
C VAL A 330 -8.81 -14.82 -1.87
N PHE A 331 -9.82 -13.97 -1.70
CA PHE A 331 -10.06 -13.25 -0.45
C PHE A 331 -10.84 -14.05 0.59
N LEU A 332 -11.32 -15.24 0.26
CA LEU A 332 -12.01 -16.11 1.23
C LEU A 332 -11.09 -16.45 2.41
N VAL A 333 -9.81 -16.66 2.14
CA VAL A 333 -8.77 -16.93 3.14
C VAL A 333 -8.70 -15.82 4.20
N ILE A 334 -8.80 -14.55 3.80
CA ILE A 334 -8.77 -13.40 4.74
C ILE A 334 -9.95 -13.46 5.71
N LEU A 335 -11.08 -14.00 5.27
CA LEU A 335 -12.27 -14.16 6.11
C LEU A 335 -12.21 -15.41 6.99
N LEU A 336 -11.40 -16.41 6.63
CA LEU A 336 -11.34 -17.71 7.32
C LEU A 336 -10.17 -17.83 8.28
N ILE A 337 -8.93 -17.51 7.85
CA ILE A 337 -7.71 -17.73 8.63
C ILE A 337 -7.71 -17.08 10.01
N PRO A 338 -8.24 -15.85 10.20
CA PRO A 338 -8.36 -15.26 11.54
C PRO A 338 -9.17 -16.08 12.55
N PHE A 339 -9.94 -17.07 12.08
CA PHE A 339 -10.77 -17.95 12.90
C PHE A 339 -10.27 -19.40 12.97
N VAL A 340 -9.08 -19.70 12.42
CA VAL A 340 -8.48 -21.04 12.42
C VAL A 340 -7.32 -21.07 13.42
N GLN A 341 -7.16 -22.16 14.17
CA GLN A 341 -6.08 -22.32 15.16
C GLN A 341 -4.70 -22.21 14.52
N GLU A 342 -4.38 -23.09 13.58
CA GLU A 342 -3.10 -23.09 12.87
C GLU A 342 -3.26 -23.73 11.50
N TRP A 343 -3.04 -22.96 10.43
CA TRP A 343 -3.13 -23.48 9.07
C TRP A 343 -1.80 -24.08 8.61
N PRO A 344 -1.75 -25.27 7.95
CA PRO A 344 -2.87 -26.13 7.54
C PRO A 344 -3.18 -27.31 8.49
N ASP A 345 -2.36 -27.53 9.53
CA ASP A 345 -2.38 -28.77 10.31
C ASP A 345 -3.48 -28.81 11.40
N HIS A 346 -3.88 -27.66 11.97
CA HIS A 346 -4.91 -27.56 13.00
C HIS A 346 -6.07 -26.62 12.61
N LEU A 347 -7.08 -27.19 11.94
CA LEU A 347 -8.25 -26.47 11.40
C LEU A 347 -9.35 -26.15 12.45
N GLY A 348 -9.03 -26.18 13.74
CA GLY A 348 -10.00 -25.87 14.80
C GLY A 348 -10.45 -24.42 14.78
N PHE A 349 -11.74 -24.16 15.03
CA PHE A 349 -12.27 -22.79 15.09
C PHE A 349 -11.81 -22.09 16.39
N THR A 350 -11.32 -20.85 16.29
CA THR A 350 -10.83 -20.07 17.43
C THR A 350 -11.11 -18.57 17.29
N PHE A 351 -11.19 -17.85 18.41
CA PHE A 351 -11.16 -16.39 18.46
C PHE A 351 -9.85 -15.85 19.06
N ALA A 352 -8.88 -16.73 19.34
CA ALA A 352 -7.64 -16.37 20.01
C ALA A 352 -6.86 -15.30 19.23
N HIS A 353 -6.72 -15.44 17.92
CA HIS A 353 -5.98 -14.48 17.07
C HIS A 353 -6.57 -13.06 17.13
N ILE A 354 -7.89 -12.95 17.12
CA ILE A 354 -8.57 -11.65 17.25
C ILE A 354 -8.46 -11.11 18.69
N ALA A 355 -8.58 -11.96 19.70
CA ALA A 355 -8.41 -11.54 21.09
C ALA A 355 -6.98 -11.05 21.37
N ASN A 356 -5.98 -11.75 20.83
CA ASN A 356 -4.56 -11.43 20.95
C ASN A 356 -4.24 -10.04 20.40
N LEU A 357 -4.89 -9.62 19.31
CA LEU A 357 -4.75 -8.27 18.74
C LEU A 357 -5.07 -7.18 19.77
N PHE A 358 -6.14 -7.34 20.56
CA PHE A 358 -6.59 -6.33 21.52
C PHE A 358 -5.86 -6.41 22.87
N THR A 359 -5.16 -7.52 23.15
CA THR A 359 -4.28 -7.63 24.32
C THR A 359 -2.86 -7.17 24.02
N ASP A 360 -2.41 -7.30 22.77
CA ASP A 360 -1.12 -6.81 22.32
C ASP A 360 -1.15 -5.28 22.15
N SER A 361 -0.43 -4.60 23.02
CA SER A 361 -0.32 -3.15 23.03
C SER A 361 0.29 -2.59 21.73
N GLN A 362 1.20 -3.33 21.09
CA GLN A 362 1.85 -2.91 19.84
C GLN A 362 0.87 -2.99 18.67
N LEU A 363 0.16 -4.12 18.52
CA LEU A 363 -0.82 -4.30 17.44
C LEU A 363 -1.98 -3.31 17.57
N THR A 364 -2.47 -3.10 18.79
CA THR A 364 -3.49 -2.09 19.07
C THR A 364 -2.97 -0.68 18.75
N GLN A 365 -1.74 -0.34 19.14
CA GLN A 365 -1.15 0.96 18.83
C GLN A 365 -1.02 1.18 17.31
N VAL A 366 -0.54 0.19 16.56
CA VAL A 366 -0.43 0.25 15.09
C VAL A 366 -1.79 0.47 14.43
N PHE A 367 -2.84 -0.18 14.93
CA PHE A 367 -4.20 0.04 14.45
C PHE A 367 -4.66 1.48 14.70
N THR A 368 -4.50 1.98 15.92
CA THR A 368 -4.87 3.36 16.29
C THR A 368 -4.10 4.42 15.50
N ASN A 369 -2.80 4.22 15.28
CA ASN A 369 -1.95 5.07 14.46
C ASN A 369 -2.46 5.17 13.02
N SER A 370 -2.86 4.04 12.44
CA SER A 370 -3.35 3.97 11.06
C SER A 370 -4.67 4.70 10.90
N LEU A 371 -5.58 4.52 11.86
CA LEU A 371 -6.84 5.25 11.88
C LEU A 371 -6.61 6.76 12.04
N TYR A 372 -5.68 7.16 12.92
CA TYR A 372 -5.30 8.56 13.09
C TYR A 372 -4.75 9.16 11.78
N VAL A 373 -3.78 8.51 11.14
CA VAL A 373 -3.21 8.97 9.86
C VAL A 373 -4.28 9.04 8.77
N ALA A 374 -5.18 8.05 8.68
CA ALA A 374 -6.24 8.02 7.68
C ALA A 374 -7.27 9.14 7.87
N VAL A 375 -7.74 9.35 9.11
CA VAL A 375 -8.68 10.44 9.42
C VAL A 375 -8.04 11.80 9.18
N MET A 376 -6.81 12.02 9.65
CA MET A 376 -6.12 13.30 9.48
C MET A 376 -5.83 13.58 8.01
N THR A 377 -5.38 12.58 7.25
CA THR A 377 -5.20 12.70 5.79
C THR A 377 -6.52 13.06 5.11
N ALA A 378 -7.63 12.44 5.50
CA ALA A 378 -8.94 12.74 4.92
C ALA A 378 -9.41 14.17 5.25
N ILE A 379 -9.22 14.65 6.48
CA ILE A 379 -9.61 16.01 6.89
C ILE A 379 -8.75 17.06 6.18
N PHE A 380 -7.42 17.00 6.36
CA PHE A 380 -6.52 17.99 5.80
C PHE A 380 -6.46 17.91 4.27
N GLY A 381 -6.54 16.70 3.70
CA GLY A 381 -6.65 16.48 2.26
C GLY A 381 -7.91 17.10 1.67
N CYS A 382 -9.09 16.93 2.31
CA CYS A 382 -10.33 17.59 1.89
C CYS A 382 -10.18 19.11 1.85
N VAL A 383 -9.62 19.70 2.92
CA VAL A 383 -9.43 21.16 3.01
C VAL A 383 -8.47 21.64 1.94
N PHE A 384 -7.33 20.96 1.77
CA PHE A 384 -6.30 21.32 0.81
C PHE A 384 -6.79 21.25 -0.63
N VAL A 385 -7.50 20.17 -0.99
CA VAL A 385 -8.10 19.99 -2.31
C VAL A 385 -9.24 20.96 -2.56
N TYR A 386 -10.07 21.26 -1.55
CA TYR A 386 -11.12 22.26 -1.67
C TYR A 386 -10.54 23.66 -1.94
N ALA A 387 -9.46 24.04 -1.26
CA ALA A 387 -8.73 25.27 -1.51
C ALA A 387 -8.19 25.33 -2.96
N ALA A 388 -7.53 24.27 -3.42
CA ALA A 388 -7.04 24.17 -4.80
C ALA A 388 -8.17 24.24 -5.84
N GLY A 389 -9.30 23.57 -5.59
CA GLY A 389 -10.48 23.56 -6.46
C GLY A 389 -11.17 24.94 -6.56
N LEU A 390 -11.23 25.70 -5.47
CA LEU A 390 -11.74 27.08 -5.48
C LEU A 390 -10.86 27.99 -6.34
N VAL A 391 -9.53 27.85 -6.22
CA VAL A 391 -8.55 28.61 -7.01
C VAL A 391 -8.72 28.34 -8.51
N THR A 392 -9.04 27.12 -8.94
CA THR A 392 -9.18 26.82 -10.38
C THR A 392 -10.57 27.03 -10.95
N SER A 393 -11.62 26.72 -10.18
CA SER A 393 -13.00 26.67 -10.70
C SER A 393 -13.80 27.95 -10.46
N ARG A 394 -13.48 28.71 -9.41
CA ARG A 394 -14.26 29.88 -8.97
C ARG A 394 -13.48 31.20 -8.97
N SER A 395 -12.22 31.18 -9.38
CA SER A 395 -11.39 32.39 -9.44
C SER A 395 -11.50 33.12 -10.79
N LYS A 396 -11.20 34.43 -10.77
CA LYS A 396 -10.96 35.23 -11.98
C LYS A 396 -9.46 35.40 -12.24
N LEU A 397 -8.64 34.53 -11.64
CA LEU A 397 -7.18 34.57 -11.75
C LEU A 397 -6.73 34.31 -13.19
N PRO A 398 -5.54 34.82 -13.58
CA PRO A 398 -4.99 34.62 -14.89
C PRO A 398 -4.89 33.12 -15.24
N ALA A 399 -4.98 32.82 -16.54
CA ALA A 399 -5.04 31.43 -17.01
C ALA A 399 -3.83 30.59 -16.57
N TRP A 400 -2.65 31.20 -16.45
CA TRP A 400 -1.45 30.50 -15.99
C TRP A 400 -1.62 29.95 -14.56
N ALA A 401 -2.16 30.74 -13.63
CA ALA A 401 -2.33 30.34 -12.23
C ALA A 401 -3.30 29.14 -12.09
N ARG A 402 -4.39 29.16 -12.85
CA ARG A 402 -5.35 28.04 -12.90
C ARG A 402 -4.72 26.79 -13.54
N ARG A 403 -3.97 26.99 -14.64
CA ARG A 403 -3.24 25.90 -15.32
C ARG A 403 -2.11 25.32 -14.47
N SER A 404 -1.49 26.08 -13.58
CA SER A 404 -0.43 25.58 -12.69
C SER A 404 -0.95 24.49 -11.76
N VAL A 405 -2.10 24.68 -11.13
CA VAL A 405 -2.71 23.65 -10.26
C VAL A 405 -3.13 22.42 -11.06
N ASP A 406 -3.67 22.62 -12.27
CA ASP A 406 -3.99 21.53 -13.19
C ASP A 406 -2.75 20.72 -13.61
N ALA A 407 -1.64 21.42 -13.91
CA ALA A 407 -0.38 20.78 -14.26
C ALA A 407 0.20 20.00 -13.07
N ILE A 408 0.15 20.55 -11.85
CA ILE A 408 0.59 19.85 -10.64
C ILE A 408 -0.24 18.58 -10.41
N SER A 409 -1.57 18.67 -10.55
CA SER A 409 -2.43 17.50 -10.44
C SER A 409 -2.08 16.42 -11.47
N ALA A 410 -1.73 16.81 -12.69
CA ALA A 410 -1.30 15.88 -13.73
C ALA A 410 0.05 15.23 -13.38
N ILE A 411 1.02 16.03 -12.89
CA ILE A 411 2.34 15.54 -12.47
C ILE A 411 2.20 14.54 -11.33
N ILE A 412 1.39 14.80 -10.30
CA ILE A 412 1.23 13.89 -9.16
C ILE A 412 0.70 12.53 -9.60
N ASN A 413 -0.22 12.51 -10.56
CA ASN A 413 -0.73 11.28 -11.13
C ASN A 413 0.37 10.44 -11.84
N THR A 414 1.51 11.07 -12.21
CA THR A 414 2.68 10.38 -12.77
C THR A 414 3.62 9.80 -11.72
N VAL A 415 3.61 10.28 -10.47
CA VAL A 415 4.70 9.95 -9.54
C VAL A 415 4.40 8.65 -8.81
N PRO A 416 5.21 7.58 -9.01
CA PRO A 416 5.05 6.34 -8.26
C PRO A 416 5.20 6.60 -6.75
N GLY A 417 4.37 5.93 -5.94
CA GLY A 417 4.42 6.08 -4.48
C GLY A 417 5.79 5.75 -3.90
N MET A 418 6.47 4.71 -4.42
CA MET A 418 7.83 4.35 -4.01
C MET A 418 8.82 5.50 -4.25
N VAL A 419 8.77 6.12 -5.44
CA VAL A 419 9.66 7.23 -5.81
C VAL A 419 9.39 8.45 -4.92
N LEU A 420 8.12 8.74 -4.64
CA LEU A 420 7.74 9.80 -3.71
C LEU A 420 8.27 9.54 -2.29
N GLY A 421 8.17 8.30 -1.80
CA GLY A 421 8.69 7.90 -0.49
C GLY A 421 10.21 8.12 -0.37
N ILE A 422 10.97 7.76 -1.41
CA ILE A 422 12.42 7.99 -1.47
C ILE A 422 12.75 9.48 -1.55
N ALA A 423 12.00 10.23 -2.35
CA ALA A 423 12.17 11.67 -2.45
C ALA A 423 12.00 12.36 -1.09
N PHE A 424 10.99 11.92 -0.32
CA PHE A 424 10.76 12.41 1.04
C PHE A 424 11.85 11.94 2.00
N LEU A 425 12.31 10.69 1.88
CA LEU A 425 13.41 10.18 2.67
C LEU A 425 14.67 11.03 2.48
N PHE A 426 15.03 11.40 1.25
CA PHE A 426 16.19 12.24 0.98
C PHE A 426 16.04 13.68 1.48
N MET A 427 14.85 14.27 1.34
CA MET A 427 14.64 15.67 1.75
C MET A 427 14.52 15.84 3.26
N PHE A 428 13.81 14.92 3.93
CA PHE A 428 13.41 15.08 5.33
C PHE A 428 14.23 14.26 6.31
N SER A 429 15.20 13.45 5.86
CA SER A 429 16.15 12.80 6.78
C SER A 429 16.96 13.84 7.57
N GLY A 430 17.00 13.71 8.90
CA GLY A 430 17.61 14.66 9.82
C GLY A 430 16.74 15.89 10.16
N SER A 431 15.55 16.03 9.56
CA SER A 431 14.66 17.17 9.81
C SER A 431 13.70 16.93 11.00
N PRO A 432 13.11 17.99 11.60
CA PRO A 432 12.10 17.85 12.66
C PRO A 432 10.82 17.12 12.24
N LEU A 433 10.57 17.00 10.93
CA LEU A 433 9.42 16.27 10.39
C LEU A 433 9.68 14.76 10.32
N GLN A 434 10.94 14.33 10.40
CA GLN A 434 11.30 12.92 10.38
C GLN A 434 10.65 12.18 11.56
N ASN A 435 10.13 10.98 11.32
CA ASN A 435 9.48 10.13 12.34
C ASN A 435 8.25 10.79 13.01
N THR A 436 7.58 11.74 12.36
CA THR A 436 6.31 12.31 12.83
C THR A 436 5.12 11.76 12.03
N PHE A 437 3.91 11.75 12.60
CA PHE A 437 2.72 11.39 11.81
C PHE A 437 2.46 12.36 10.64
N TRP A 438 2.93 13.60 10.76
CA TRP A 438 2.73 14.63 9.73
C TRP A 438 3.41 14.30 8.42
N ILE A 439 4.60 13.68 8.42
CA ILE A 439 5.26 13.30 7.17
C ILE A 439 4.43 12.27 6.40
N LEU A 440 3.79 11.33 7.11
CA LEU A 440 2.91 10.31 6.51
C LEU A 440 1.62 10.95 5.98
N ILE A 441 1.03 11.86 6.76
CA ILE A 441 -0.19 12.59 6.37
C ILE A 441 0.08 13.42 5.10
N ILE A 442 1.16 14.20 5.07
CA ILE A 442 1.51 15.05 3.93
C ILE A 442 1.85 14.18 2.71
N ALA A 443 2.63 13.12 2.87
CA ALA A 443 2.95 12.19 1.79
C ALA A 443 1.67 11.59 1.16
N ASN A 444 0.71 11.16 1.98
CA ASN A 444 -0.57 10.65 1.47
C ASN A 444 -1.43 11.73 0.80
N ILE A 445 -1.49 12.95 1.36
CA ILE A 445 -2.23 14.07 0.74
C ILE A 445 -1.67 14.38 -0.65
N VAL A 446 -0.34 14.48 -0.76
CA VAL A 446 0.34 14.76 -2.02
C VAL A 446 0.16 13.61 -3.00
N HIS A 447 0.41 12.37 -2.59
CA HIS A 447 0.31 11.19 -3.47
C HIS A 447 -1.08 11.02 -4.06
N TYR A 448 -2.13 11.20 -3.25
CA TYR A 448 -3.52 11.01 -3.67
C TYR A 448 -4.24 12.29 -4.07
N PHE A 449 -3.53 13.40 -4.31
CA PHE A 449 -4.15 14.70 -4.61
C PHE A 449 -4.98 14.72 -5.91
N ALA A 450 -4.53 14.03 -6.95
CA ALA A 450 -5.05 14.19 -8.30
C ALA A 450 -6.56 13.87 -8.43
N THR A 451 -6.99 12.69 -7.96
CA THR A 451 -8.40 12.25 -8.09
C THR A 451 -9.38 13.12 -7.30
N PRO A 452 -9.18 13.38 -5.99
CA PRO A 452 -9.94 14.35 -5.22
C PRO A 452 -10.03 15.73 -5.86
N TYR A 453 -8.91 16.23 -6.39
CA TYR A 453 -8.84 17.53 -7.04
C TYR A 453 -9.76 17.60 -8.26
N GLN A 454 -9.73 16.59 -9.12
CA GLN A 454 -10.66 16.53 -10.26
C GLN A 454 -12.12 16.43 -9.81
N MET A 455 -12.41 15.63 -8.77
CA MET A 455 -13.78 15.50 -8.23
C MET A 455 -14.35 16.84 -7.74
N ILE A 456 -13.58 17.61 -6.96
CA ILE A 456 -14.06 18.90 -6.45
C ILE A 456 -14.11 19.95 -7.55
N LYS A 457 -13.12 19.97 -8.45
CA LYS A 457 -13.07 20.91 -9.58
C LYS A 457 -14.30 20.75 -10.46
N ASP A 458 -14.66 19.51 -10.80
CA ASP A 458 -15.86 19.20 -11.58
C ASP A 458 -17.14 19.60 -10.87
N SER A 459 -17.24 19.34 -9.56
CA SER A 459 -18.39 19.70 -8.75
C SER A 459 -18.58 21.23 -8.71
N LEU A 460 -17.51 21.98 -8.42
CA LEU A 460 -17.54 23.44 -8.36
C LEU A 460 -17.80 24.09 -9.72
N THR A 461 -17.24 23.54 -10.80
CA THR A 461 -17.43 24.06 -12.17
C THR A 461 -18.87 23.90 -12.66
N LYS A 462 -19.56 22.82 -12.26
CA LYS A 462 -20.96 22.55 -12.63
C LYS A 462 -21.98 23.41 -11.87
N MET A 463 -21.57 24.05 -10.77
CA MET A 463 -22.47 24.89 -9.96
C MET A 463 -22.73 26.26 -10.60
N ASN A 464 -23.94 26.79 -10.43
CA ASN A 464 -24.32 28.09 -10.97
C ASN A 464 -23.46 29.21 -10.35
N ALA A 465 -22.79 29.99 -11.20
CA ALA A 465 -21.95 31.12 -10.76
C ALA A 465 -22.77 32.30 -10.19
N GLY A 466 -24.06 32.39 -10.51
CA GLY A 466 -24.96 33.44 -10.03
C GLY A 466 -25.17 33.43 -8.51
N TRP A 467 -25.05 32.26 -7.86
CA TRP A 467 -25.27 32.13 -6.41
C TRP A 467 -24.30 32.98 -5.58
N GLU A 468 -23.04 33.09 -6.00
CA GLU A 468 -22.04 33.91 -5.31
C GLU A 468 -22.29 35.41 -5.50
N THR A 469 -22.76 35.81 -6.68
CA THR A 469 -23.14 37.19 -6.97
C THR A 469 -24.36 37.59 -6.14
N THR A 470 -25.38 36.73 -6.06
CA THR A 470 -26.56 36.98 -5.22
C THR A 470 -26.21 37.09 -3.74
N ALA A 471 -25.36 36.20 -3.21
CA ALA A 471 -24.92 36.27 -1.82
C ALA A 471 -24.18 37.58 -1.50
N LYS A 472 -23.29 38.02 -2.40
CA LYS A 472 -22.58 39.31 -2.26
C LYS A 472 -23.54 40.50 -2.31
N LEU A 473 -24.55 40.48 -3.18
CA LEU A 473 -25.58 41.52 -3.23
C LEU A 473 -26.44 41.56 -1.96
N MET A 474 -26.60 40.43 -1.28
CA MET A 474 -27.27 40.31 0.02
C MET A 474 -26.36 40.68 1.22
N GLY A 475 -25.14 41.15 0.97
CA GLY A 475 -24.19 41.60 2.00
C GLY A 475 -23.32 40.50 2.62
N ASP A 476 -23.33 39.27 2.10
CA ASP A 476 -22.41 38.23 2.57
C ASP A 476 -20.97 38.53 2.13
N ASN A 477 -20.02 38.41 3.06
CA ASN A 477 -18.59 38.44 2.73
C ASN A 477 -18.16 37.13 2.05
N TRP A 478 -16.93 37.06 1.53
CA TRP A 478 -16.46 35.90 0.77
C TRP A 478 -16.46 34.59 1.59
N ILE A 479 -16.01 34.61 2.84
CA ILE A 479 -16.01 33.42 3.73
C ILE A 479 -17.43 32.97 4.05
N LYS A 480 -18.34 33.90 4.38
CA LYS A 480 -19.76 33.61 4.60
C LYS A 480 -20.40 32.99 3.36
N THR A 481 -20.10 33.53 2.17
CA THR A 481 -20.59 32.99 0.90
C THR A 481 -20.10 31.55 0.69
N LEU A 482 -18.82 31.27 0.95
CA LEU A 482 -18.28 29.92 0.84
C LEU A 482 -18.98 28.95 1.80
N VAL A 483 -19.01 29.27 3.10
CA VAL A 483 -19.55 28.37 4.13
C VAL A 483 -21.06 28.18 3.99
N ARG A 484 -21.79 29.22 3.59
CA ARG A 484 -23.27 29.20 3.54
C ARG A 484 -23.82 28.72 2.21
N VAL A 485 -23.11 28.94 1.10
CA VAL A 485 -23.61 28.68 -0.25
C VAL A 485 -22.79 27.62 -0.96
N VAL A 486 -21.47 27.75 -1.04
CA VAL A 486 -20.64 26.85 -1.87
C VAL A 486 -20.43 25.50 -1.18
N THR A 487 -19.95 25.50 0.07
CA THR A 487 -19.63 24.28 0.82
C THR A 487 -20.83 23.33 1.01
N PRO A 488 -22.05 23.80 1.36
CA PRO A 488 -23.19 22.90 1.53
C PRO A 488 -23.63 22.24 0.22
N ASN A 489 -23.47 22.93 -0.92
CA ASN A 489 -23.75 22.37 -2.23
C ASN A 489 -22.64 21.41 -2.69
N ALA A 490 -21.39 21.62 -2.25
CA ALA A 490 -20.25 20.73 -2.51
C ALA A 490 -20.19 19.53 -1.54
N TRP A 491 -21.01 19.51 -0.49
CA TRP A 491 -20.94 18.55 0.61
C TRP A 491 -20.93 17.07 0.17
N PRO A 492 -21.78 16.62 -0.78
CA PRO A 492 -21.73 15.23 -1.23
C PRO A 492 -20.40 14.86 -1.86
N THR A 493 -19.79 15.79 -2.61
CA THR A 493 -18.46 15.60 -3.21
C THR A 493 -17.38 15.61 -2.14
N LEU A 494 -17.45 16.51 -1.16
CA LEU A 494 -16.50 16.56 -0.04
C LEU A 494 -16.52 15.26 0.79
N LEU A 495 -17.70 14.69 1.05
CA LEU A 495 -17.80 13.38 1.72
C LEU A 495 -17.19 12.24 0.90
N GLN A 496 -17.34 12.27 -0.43
CA GLN A 496 -16.69 11.27 -1.30
C GLN A 496 -15.17 11.44 -1.31
N ILE A 497 -14.67 12.68 -1.31
CA ILE A 497 -13.23 12.97 -1.21
C ILE A 497 -12.68 12.51 0.14
N PHE A 498 -13.42 12.74 1.22
CA PHE A 498 -13.06 12.25 2.55
C PHE A 498 -12.90 10.73 2.55
N GLY A 499 -13.90 10.00 2.03
CA GLY A 499 -13.83 8.54 1.92
C GLY A 499 -12.68 8.05 1.05
N TYR A 500 -12.42 8.76 -0.05
CA TYR A 500 -11.31 8.42 -0.94
C TYR A 500 -9.97 8.54 -0.23
N TYR A 501 -9.69 9.67 0.44
CA TYR A 501 -8.44 9.84 1.18
C TYR A 501 -8.32 8.85 2.35
N PHE A 502 -9.41 8.62 3.09
CA PHE A 502 -9.42 7.70 4.21
C PHE A 502 -9.06 6.27 3.78
N VAL A 503 -9.77 5.74 2.77
CA VAL A 503 -9.57 4.36 2.31
C VAL A 503 -8.17 4.20 1.73
N ASN A 504 -7.70 5.14 0.91
CA ASN A 504 -6.35 5.05 0.34
C ASN A 504 -5.29 5.14 1.43
N ALA A 505 -5.40 6.06 2.39
CA ALA A 505 -4.44 6.18 3.49
C ALA A 505 -4.36 4.91 4.37
N MET A 506 -5.46 4.19 4.56
CA MET A 506 -5.47 2.90 5.29
C MET A 506 -4.77 1.76 4.53
N VAL A 507 -4.73 1.84 3.20
CA VAL A 507 -4.35 0.74 2.30
C VAL A 507 -2.94 0.91 1.72
N THR A 508 -2.35 2.09 1.83
CA THR A 508 -1.09 2.45 1.18
C THR A 508 0.15 1.90 1.89
N ILE A 509 1.08 1.32 1.12
CA ILE A 509 2.40 0.88 1.61
C ILE A 509 3.56 1.62 0.93
N SER A 510 3.48 1.90 -0.38
CA SER A 510 4.63 2.24 -1.23
C SER A 510 5.48 3.43 -0.77
N ALA A 511 4.87 4.59 -0.49
CA ALA A 511 5.61 5.74 0.04
C ALA A 511 5.90 5.58 1.55
N VAL A 512 4.98 4.94 2.26
CA VAL A 512 4.91 4.88 3.71
C VAL A 512 6.02 4.01 4.29
N VAL A 513 6.39 2.92 3.62
CA VAL A 513 7.45 1.99 4.07
C VAL A 513 8.81 2.68 4.28
N PHE A 514 9.13 3.71 3.48
CA PHE A 514 10.36 4.48 3.63
C PHE A 514 10.31 5.54 4.75
N LEU A 515 9.11 5.92 5.19
CA LEU A 515 8.89 7.08 6.07
C LEU A 515 8.50 6.71 7.50
N THR A 516 7.99 5.50 7.74
CA THR A 516 7.58 5.07 9.09
C THR A 516 8.78 4.80 10.00
N GLY A 517 8.66 5.25 11.26
CA GLY A 517 9.54 4.92 12.38
C GLY A 517 8.84 4.03 13.42
N ALA A 518 9.41 3.88 14.61
CA ALA A 518 8.83 3.02 15.66
C ALA A 518 7.53 3.59 16.20
N ARG A 519 7.51 4.89 16.45
CA ARG A 519 6.35 5.54 17.05
C ARG A 519 5.22 5.76 16.05
N THR A 520 5.54 5.76 14.76
CA THR A 520 4.63 6.13 13.66
C THR A 520 4.25 4.95 12.76
N GLN A 521 4.54 3.72 13.19
CA GLN A 521 4.22 2.53 12.41
C GLN A 521 2.70 2.42 12.18
N VAL A 522 2.33 2.02 10.97
CA VAL A 522 0.94 1.81 10.52
C VAL A 522 0.73 0.37 10.08
N ILE A 523 -0.53 -0.05 9.91
CA ILE A 523 -0.90 -1.45 9.69
C ILE A 523 -0.21 -2.01 8.45
N THR A 524 -0.15 -1.24 7.35
CA THR A 524 0.46 -1.71 6.10
C THR A 524 1.96 -1.99 6.25
N THR A 525 2.69 -1.16 7.01
CA THR A 525 4.11 -1.39 7.28
C THR A 525 4.34 -2.44 8.37
N LYS A 526 3.43 -2.59 9.33
CA LYS A 526 3.47 -3.73 10.27
C LYS A 526 3.16 -5.05 9.57
N ILE A 527 2.23 -5.11 8.62
CA ILE A 527 2.00 -6.30 7.78
C ILE A 527 3.29 -6.69 7.05
N SER A 528 4.00 -5.71 6.47
CA SER A 528 5.30 -5.94 5.84
C SER A 528 6.35 -6.44 6.84
N ALA A 529 6.39 -5.92 8.06
CA ALA A 529 7.31 -6.40 9.09
C ALA A 529 6.96 -7.85 9.54
N LEU A 530 5.68 -8.12 9.80
CA LEU A 530 5.14 -9.43 10.19
C LEU A 530 5.43 -10.50 9.12
N GLN A 531 5.46 -10.12 7.84
CA GLN A 531 5.88 -10.99 6.74
C GLN A 531 7.30 -11.53 6.96
N HIS A 532 8.26 -10.66 7.30
CA HIS A 532 9.66 -11.07 7.47
C HIS A 532 9.82 -12.05 8.64
N ILE A 533 9.07 -11.83 9.72
CA ILE A 533 9.12 -12.64 10.95
C ILE A 533 8.09 -13.77 11.03
N ALA A 534 7.38 -14.09 9.94
CA ALA A 534 6.47 -15.27 9.87
C ALA A 534 5.09 -15.20 10.49
N LYS A 535 4.64 -14.06 10.97
CA LYS A 535 3.35 -13.96 11.67
C LYS A 535 2.17 -13.70 10.74
N PHE A 536 1.84 -14.69 9.89
CA PHE A 536 0.80 -14.53 8.88
C PHE A 536 -0.61 -14.46 9.47
N ASP A 537 -0.87 -15.10 10.60
CA ASP A 537 -2.17 -15.01 11.28
C ASP A 537 -2.48 -13.55 11.63
N ASP A 538 -1.51 -12.83 12.21
CA ASP A 538 -1.61 -11.41 12.49
C ASP A 538 -1.80 -10.57 11.22
N VAL A 539 -1.13 -10.94 10.11
CA VAL A 539 -1.34 -10.30 8.81
C VAL A 539 -2.81 -10.40 8.38
N PHE A 540 -3.40 -11.60 8.45
CA PHE A 540 -4.79 -11.79 8.06
C PHE A 540 -5.78 -11.09 9.01
N VAL A 541 -5.53 -11.09 10.32
CA VAL A 541 -6.35 -10.35 11.30
C VAL A 541 -6.32 -8.84 10.99
N LEU A 542 -5.14 -8.27 10.77
CA LEU A 542 -4.96 -6.86 10.44
C LEU A 542 -5.62 -6.49 9.10
N SER A 543 -5.49 -7.35 8.09
CA SER A 543 -6.13 -7.18 6.79
C SER A 543 -7.66 -7.25 6.87
N LEU A 544 -8.21 -8.17 7.67
CA LEU A 544 -9.64 -8.25 7.95
C LEU A 544 -10.15 -6.97 8.62
N LEU A 545 -9.38 -6.43 9.56
CA LEU A 545 -9.72 -5.20 10.25
C LEU A 545 -9.74 -3.99 9.32
N ILE A 546 -8.74 -3.86 8.43
CA ILE A 546 -8.74 -2.84 7.36
C ILE A 546 -10.00 -2.96 6.49
N LEU A 547 -10.35 -4.18 6.05
CA LEU A 547 -11.52 -4.41 5.22
C LEU A 547 -12.81 -3.98 5.92
N VAL A 548 -13.00 -4.38 7.17
CA VAL A 548 -14.19 -4.02 7.98
C VAL A 548 -14.28 -2.51 8.16
N VAL A 549 -13.19 -1.85 8.56
CA VAL A 549 -13.18 -0.38 8.76
C VAL A 549 -13.48 0.36 7.46
N ASN A 550 -12.86 -0.03 6.35
CA ASN A 550 -13.10 0.56 5.04
C ASN A 550 -14.54 0.37 4.56
N LEU A 551 -15.12 -0.81 4.78
CA LEU A 551 -16.53 -1.10 4.47
C LEU A 551 -17.48 -0.24 5.32
N VAL A 552 -17.20 -0.09 6.63
CA VAL A 552 -17.99 0.76 7.52
C VAL A 552 -17.95 2.21 7.05
N VAL A 553 -16.77 2.77 6.77
CA VAL A 553 -16.64 4.17 6.31
C VAL A 553 -17.30 4.38 4.95
N LYS A 554 -17.09 3.47 3.98
CA LYS A 554 -17.74 3.53 2.66
C LYS A 554 -19.27 3.41 2.78
N GLY A 555 -19.76 2.56 3.68
CA GLY A 555 -21.16 2.40 4.02
C GLY A 555 -21.77 3.67 4.63
N LEU A 556 -21.10 4.29 5.61
CA LEU A 556 -21.52 5.55 6.22
C LEU A 556 -21.60 6.68 5.18
N ILE A 557 -20.58 6.84 4.34
CA ILE A 557 -20.57 7.85 3.28
C ILE A 557 -21.69 7.60 2.27
N ALA A 558 -21.93 6.35 1.88
CA ALA A 558 -23.03 5.98 1.02
C ALA A 558 -24.40 6.33 1.64
N LEU A 559 -24.56 6.17 2.95
CA LEU A 559 -25.79 6.57 3.67
C LEU A 559 -25.99 8.09 3.68
N PHE A 560 -24.92 8.87 3.89
CA PHE A 560 -24.98 10.34 3.93
C PHE A 560 -25.13 10.99 2.56
N THR A 561 -24.59 10.38 1.51
CA THR A 561 -24.70 10.87 0.12
C THR A 561 -25.98 10.41 -0.58
N ARG A 562 -26.77 9.53 0.05
CA ARG A 562 -28.03 9.03 -0.51
C ARG A 562 -29.08 10.13 -0.53
N ASP A 563 -29.30 10.69 -1.72
CA ASP A 563 -30.22 11.81 -1.92
C ASP A 563 -31.68 11.34 -1.77
N ARG A 564 -32.22 11.38 -0.55
CA ARG A 564 -33.62 11.01 -0.21
C ARG A 564 -34.65 11.80 -1.03
N SER A 565 -34.26 12.94 -1.58
CA SER A 565 -35.03 13.75 -2.54
C SER A 565 -35.37 12.98 -3.83
N ALA A 566 -34.39 12.23 -4.35
CA ALA A 566 -34.53 11.49 -5.61
C ALA A 566 -35.32 10.19 -5.44
N GLU A 567 -35.25 9.54 -4.27
CA GLU A 567 -36.09 8.38 -3.93
C GLU A 567 -37.54 8.78 -3.72
N ARG A 568 -37.82 9.87 -2.99
CA ARG A 568 -39.19 10.41 -2.86
C ARG A 568 -39.78 10.86 -4.20
N ALA A 569 -38.97 11.45 -5.08
CA ALA A 569 -39.42 11.77 -6.45
C ALA A 569 -39.68 10.50 -7.29
N LYS A 570 -38.91 9.43 -7.09
CA LYS A 570 -39.14 8.11 -7.71
C LYS A 570 -40.38 7.41 -7.14
N GLU A 571 -40.61 7.47 -5.85
CA GLU A 571 -41.79 6.93 -5.18
C GLU A 571 -43.04 7.72 -5.57
N ALA A 572 -42.96 9.05 -5.63
CA ALA A 572 -44.04 9.90 -6.15
C ALA A 572 -44.32 9.63 -7.64
N ARG A 573 -43.29 9.36 -8.46
CA ARG A 573 -43.46 8.91 -9.86
C ARG A 573 -44.07 7.51 -9.94
N LYS A 574 -43.68 6.57 -9.07
CA LYS A 574 -44.28 5.23 -8.98
C LYS A 574 -45.74 5.30 -8.53
N ALA A 575 -46.06 6.13 -7.55
CA ALA A 575 -47.42 6.38 -7.09
C ALA A 575 -48.26 7.02 -8.21
N LYS A 576 -47.74 8.02 -8.93
CA LYS A 576 -48.39 8.58 -10.14
C LYS A 576 -48.54 7.57 -11.28
N ALA A 577 -47.63 6.62 -11.42
CA ALA A 577 -47.72 5.57 -12.44
C ALA A 577 -48.69 4.44 -12.04
N ALA A 578 -48.92 4.23 -10.74
CA ALA A 578 -49.92 3.31 -10.20
C ALA A 578 -51.35 3.89 -10.32
N VAL A 579 -51.49 5.21 -10.36
CA VAL A 579 -52.74 5.91 -10.71
C VAL A 579 -52.82 6.06 -12.24
N LYS A 580 -53.05 4.96 -12.95
CA LYS A 580 -53.56 5.00 -14.33
C LYS A 580 -55.05 4.70 -14.31
N THR A 581 -55.80 5.64 -14.86
CA THR A 581 -57.26 5.73 -15.05
C THR A 581 -57.91 4.43 -15.54
N PRO A 582 -59.10 4.04 -15.03
CA PRO A 582 -59.90 3.01 -15.69
C PRO A 582 -60.41 3.56 -17.03
N GLN A 583 -60.20 2.82 -18.11
CA GLN A 583 -60.93 2.99 -19.37
C GLN A 583 -62.37 2.53 -19.15
N VAL A 584 -63.35 3.42 -19.35
CA VAL A 584 -64.72 3.01 -19.74
C VAL A 584 -65.23 3.99 -20.78
N ALA A 585 -65.77 3.40 -21.86
CA ALA A 585 -66.29 4.04 -23.05
C ALA A 585 -67.73 4.58 -22.87
N ALA A 586 -68.06 5.57 -23.70
CA ALA A 586 -69.37 5.95 -24.27
C ALA A 586 -70.65 5.86 -23.41
N SER A 587 -71.32 7.01 -23.21
CA SER A 587 -72.75 7.17 -23.50
C SER A 587 -73.16 8.65 -23.55
N PHE A 588 -74.08 8.95 -24.47
CA PHE A 588 -74.75 10.22 -24.70
C PHE A 588 -75.60 10.66 -23.49
N SER A 589 -75.66 11.95 -23.18
CA SER A 589 -76.92 12.74 -23.15
C SER A 589 -76.76 14.12 -22.47
N THR A 590 -77.29 15.13 -23.17
CA THR A 590 -78.04 16.32 -22.74
C THR A 590 -77.81 17.04 -21.40
N VAL A 591 -77.80 18.38 -21.53
CA VAL A 591 -78.36 19.44 -20.66
C VAL A 591 -77.36 20.48 -20.12
N ARG A 592 -77.80 21.72 -20.34
CA ARG A 592 -77.34 23.10 -20.07
C ARG A 592 -76.82 23.45 -18.66
N PRO A 593 -76.25 24.67 -18.48
CA PRO A 593 -75.18 24.96 -17.53
C PRO A 593 -75.71 25.40 -16.16
N SER A 594 -74.98 25.09 -15.09
CA SER A 594 -75.17 25.78 -13.82
C SER A 594 -73.86 26.05 -13.09
N ARG A 595 -73.80 27.29 -12.60
CA ARG A 595 -72.84 27.94 -11.71
C ARG A 595 -72.11 26.98 -10.76
N GLN A 596 -70.81 26.78 -10.97
CA GLN A 596 -69.83 26.49 -9.92
C GLN A 596 -68.42 26.69 -10.46
N LEU A 597 -68.05 27.96 -10.67
CA LEU A 597 -66.69 28.37 -11.05
C LEU A 597 -66.06 29.30 -9.98
N ALA A 598 -66.48 29.17 -8.73
CA ALA A 598 -66.05 30.06 -7.64
C ALA A 598 -65.56 29.34 -6.36
N ALA A 599 -65.21 28.04 -6.40
CA ALA A 599 -64.78 27.31 -5.19
C ALA A 599 -63.59 26.35 -5.38
N ALA A 600 -62.67 26.64 -6.30
CA ALA A 600 -61.45 25.85 -6.49
C ALA A 600 -60.14 26.67 -6.35
N ALA A 601 -60.19 27.79 -5.62
CA ALA A 601 -59.06 28.71 -5.45
C ALA A 601 -58.53 28.79 -4.00
N ALA A 602 -58.96 27.95 -3.07
CA ALA A 602 -58.59 28.11 -1.66
C ALA A 602 -58.28 26.79 -0.96
N THR A 603 -57.22 26.09 -1.37
CA THR A 603 -56.39 25.24 -0.47
C THR A 603 -55.12 24.81 -1.20
N PHE A 604 -54.21 25.75 -1.45
CA PHE A 604 -52.80 25.43 -1.67
C PHE A 604 -52.06 25.75 -0.38
N GLN A 605 -52.08 24.82 0.57
CA GLN A 605 -51.17 24.88 1.71
C GLN A 605 -49.75 24.63 1.18
N LEU A 606 -48.90 25.66 1.28
CA LEU A 606 -47.46 25.55 1.08
C LEU A 606 -46.91 24.39 1.92
N PRO A 607 -46.04 23.51 1.39
CA PRO A 607 -45.40 22.49 2.20
C PRO A 607 -44.55 23.18 3.27
N ASN A 608 -44.98 23.02 4.52
CA ASN A 608 -44.30 23.56 5.68
C ASN A 608 -42.85 23.01 5.74
N ASN A 609 -41.89 23.91 5.94
CA ASN A 609 -40.45 23.70 5.76
C ASN A 609 -39.83 22.98 6.98
N GLY A 610 -40.41 21.86 7.41
CA GLY A 610 -40.10 21.18 8.68
C GLY A 610 -38.84 20.30 8.70
N ASN A 611 -38.11 20.17 7.59
CA ASN A 611 -37.04 19.16 7.47
C ASN A 611 -35.60 19.65 7.67
N ARG A 612 -35.39 20.93 8.04
CA ARG A 612 -34.05 21.40 8.45
C ARG A 612 -33.55 20.75 9.75
N ARG A 613 -34.47 20.40 10.66
CA ARG A 613 -34.14 19.85 12.00
C ARG A 613 -33.62 18.41 11.96
N ASN A 614 -34.13 17.57 11.05
CA ASN A 614 -33.61 16.20 10.89
C ASN A 614 -32.29 16.15 10.11
N ARG A 615 -32.06 17.11 9.19
CA ARG A 615 -30.73 17.32 8.59
C ARG A 615 -29.72 17.73 9.65
N SER A 616 -30.06 18.68 10.55
CA SER A 616 -29.15 19.13 11.62
C SER A 616 -28.87 18.06 12.67
N LEU A 617 -29.85 17.20 13.00
CA LEU A 617 -29.67 16.08 13.94
C LEU A 617 -28.78 14.98 13.36
N LEU A 618 -28.98 14.59 12.10
CA LEU A 618 -28.14 13.57 11.44
C LEU A 618 -26.75 14.09 11.07
N THR A 619 -26.60 15.36 10.66
CA THR A 619 -25.29 15.99 10.54
C THR A 619 -24.64 16.20 11.90
N GLY A 620 -25.44 16.40 12.95
CA GLY A 620 -25.00 16.45 14.34
C GLY A 620 -24.45 15.11 14.82
N ILE A 621 -25.09 13.98 14.45
CA ILE A 621 -24.60 12.63 14.75
C ILE A 621 -23.36 12.29 13.93
N ALA A 622 -23.31 12.63 12.64
CA ALA A 622 -22.11 12.43 11.81
C ALA A 622 -20.93 13.28 12.29
N SER A 623 -21.20 14.54 12.64
CA SER A 623 -20.21 15.43 13.26
C SER A 623 -19.85 14.91 14.64
N ALA A 624 -20.76 14.35 15.43
CA ALA A 624 -20.48 13.77 16.73
C ALA A 624 -19.71 12.45 16.64
N VAL A 625 -19.86 11.65 15.57
CA VAL A 625 -19.06 10.45 15.33
C VAL A 625 -17.68 10.83 14.79
N CYS A 626 -17.57 11.78 13.86
CA CYS A 626 -16.29 12.34 13.45
C CYS A 626 -15.59 13.07 14.61
N VAL A 627 -16.35 13.78 15.46
CA VAL A 627 -15.85 14.45 16.67
C VAL A 627 -15.54 13.43 17.76
N ALA A 628 -16.27 12.33 17.92
CA ALA A 628 -15.91 11.25 18.83
C ALA A 628 -14.65 10.50 18.36
N LEU A 629 -14.48 10.34 17.05
CA LEU A 629 -13.23 9.86 16.44
C LEU A 629 -12.11 10.91 16.55
N LEU A 630 -12.41 12.21 16.58
CA LEU A 630 -11.42 13.28 16.78
C LEU A 630 -11.05 13.49 18.25
N VAL A 631 -12.00 13.34 19.18
CA VAL A 631 -11.85 13.59 20.63
C VAL A 631 -11.34 12.34 21.33
N GLY A 632 -11.74 11.14 20.87
CA GLY A 632 -11.19 9.87 21.34
C GLY A 632 -9.73 9.65 20.93
N PHE A 633 -9.28 10.25 19.82
CA PHE A 633 -7.90 10.08 19.31
C PHE A 633 -7.02 11.33 19.44
N GLY A 634 -7.62 12.53 19.52
CA GLY A 634 -6.91 13.80 19.72
C GLY A 634 -6.37 13.98 21.13
N ALA A 635 -6.89 13.23 22.12
CA ALA A 635 -6.40 13.26 23.49
C ALA A 635 -5.13 12.40 23.73
N ILE A 636 -4.63 11.66 22.72
CA ILE A 636 -3.49 10.73 22.89
C ILE A 636 -2.21 11.21 22.15
N SER A 637 -2.27 12.24 21.32
CA SER A 637 -1.17 12.54 20.38
C SER A 637 -0.50 13.92 20.50
N THR A 638 -0.77 14.69 21.56
CA THR A 638 0.03 15.88 21.92
C THR A 638 0.98 15.63 23.09
N SER A 639 1.81 14.59 23.01
CA SER A 639 3.09 14.58 23.73
C SER A 639 4.22 14.86 22.75
N ALA A 640 4.35 16.14 22.39
CA ALA A 640 5.62 16.66 21.94
C ALA A 640 6.67 16.34 23.02
N ALA A 641 7.80 15.77 22.57
CA ALA A 641 9.12 15.85 23.19
C ALA A 641 9.16 16.29 24.67
N ALA A 642 9.01 15.34 25.60
CA ALA A 642 9.56 15.47 26.94
C ALA A 642 10.68 14.45 27.09
N ALA A 643 11.85 14.91 27.53
CA ALA A 643 13.12 14.21 27.66
C ALA A 643 13.14 13.11 28.75
N GLY A 644 12.06 12.31 28.84
CA GLY A 644 11.89 11.14 29.71
C GLY A 644 11.00 10.05 29.11
N GLY A 645 10.91 9.98 27.77
CA GLY A 645 10.05 9.05 27.03
C GLY A 645 10.51 7.59 27.03
N LYS A 646 9.62 6.70 26.55
CA LYS A 646 9.92 5.26 26.38
C LYS A 646 11.19 5.05 25.55
N VAL A 647 12.04 4.10 25.96
CA VAL A 647 13.24 3.68 25.23
C VAL A 647 12.82 3.01 23.93
N VAL A 648 13.32 3.49 22.79
CA VAL A 648 13.04 2.86 21.50
C VAL A 648 14.10 1.80 21.23
N ILE A 649 13.68 0.55 21.09
CA ILE A 649 14.52 -0.62 20.83
C ILE A 649 14.27 -1.09 19.40
N TYR A 650 15.28 -1.03 18.53
CA TYR A 650 15.19 -1.63 17.20
C TYR A 650 15.80 -3.02 17.23
N THR A 651 15.13 -4.00 16.64
CA THR A 651 15.59 -5.39 16.69
C THR A 651 15.40 -6.08 15.34
N ASN A 652 16.36 -6.90 14.95
CA ASN A 652 16.20 -7.90 13.90
C ASN A 652 15.95 -9.31 14.46
N ALA A 653 15.86 -9.44 15.79
CA ALA A 653 15.72 -10.71 16.46
C ALA A 653 14.32 -11.28 16.19
N ASP A 654 14.22 -12.60 16.26
CA ASP A 654 12.97 -13.34 16.15
C ASP A 654 12.17 -13.33 17.47
N GLU A 655 10.93 -13.82 17.39
CA GLU A 655 9.91 -13.66 18.43
C GLU A 655 10.36 -14.23 19.79
N GLU A 656 11.04 -15.38 19.81
CA GLU A 656 11.53 -15.98 21.05
C GLU A 656 12.54 -15.09 21.76
N ALA A 657 13.45 -14.46 21.00
CA ALA A 657 14.40 -13.50 21.54
C ALA A 657 13.72 -12.22 22.00
N VAL A 658 12.79 -11.67 21.20
CA VAL A 658 12.00 -10.49 21.58
C VAL A 658 11.22 -10.74 22.86
N THR A 659 10.51 -11.88 22.95
CA THR A 659 9.75 -12.28 24.15
C THR A 659 10.67 -12.40 25.37
N ALA A 660 11.86 -12.98 25.22
CA ALA A 660 12.84 -13.06 26.29
C ALA A 660 13.35 -11.67 26.72
N PHE A 661 13.56 -10.75 25.77
CA PHE A 661 13.89 -9.35 26.08
C PHE A 661 12.75 -8.67 26.85
N GLU A 662 11.50 -8.83 26.40
CA GLU A 662 10.32 -8.27 27.06
C GLU A 662 10.16 -8.82 28.47
N HIS A 663 10.25 -10.15 28.66
CA HIS A 663 10.21 -10.77 29.97
C HIS A 663 11.34 -10.28 30.89
N ALA A 664 12.57 -10.14 30.37
CA ALA A 664 13.68 -9.63 31.15
C ALA A 664 13.43 -8.17 31.57
N LEU A 665 12.96 -7.32 30.67
CA LEU A 665 12.68 -5.92 30.95
C LEU A 665 11.48 -5.76 31.92
N ASP A 666 10.38 -6.45 31.66
CA ASP A 666 9.15 -6.37 32.45
C ASP A 666 9.35 -6.86 33.88
N ARG A 667 10.00 -8.02 34.07
CA ARG A 667 10.31 -8.58 35.40
C ARG A 667 11.26 -7.69 36.20
N ASN A 668 11.99 -6.79 35.54
CA ASN A 668 12.93 -5.84 36.16
C ASN A 668 12.39 -4.39 36.16
N GLY A 669 11.07 -4.20 36.05
CA GLY A 669 10.41 -2.91 36.29
C GLY A 669 10.38 -1.95 35.11
N TYR A 670 10.72 -2.42 33.90
CA TYR A 670 10.70 -1.61 32.67
C TYR A 670 9.41 -1.75 31.86
N LYS A 671 8.40 -2.45 32.39
CA LYS A 671 7.09 -2.60 31.75
C LYS A 671 6.52 -1.24 31.33
N ASP A 672 6.03 -1.16 30.10
CA ASP A 672 5.52 0.06 29.45
C ASP A 672 6.54 1.20 29.29
N GLN A 673 7.83 1.00 29.59
CA GLN A 673 8.88 2.02 29.44
C GLN A 673 9.72 1.88 28.17
N TYR A 674 9.38 0.93 27.30
CA TYR A 674 10.07 0.73 26.02
C TYR A 674 9.08 0.51 24.87
N ILE A 675 9.57 0.62 23.64
CA ILE A 675 8.88 0.25 22.40
C ILE A 675 9.87 -0.60 21.61
N ILE A 676 9.52 -1.85 21.32
CA ILE A 676 10.31 -2.70 20.42
C ILE A 676 9.75 -2.54 19.00
N GLN A 677 10.63 -2.31 18.05
CA GLN A 677 10.29 -2.37 16.64
C GLN A 677 11.18 -3.40 15.94
N GLU A 678 10.50 -4.39 15.36
CA GLU A 678 11.09 -5.46 14.60
C GLU A 678 11.26 -5.08 13.12
N PHE A 679 12.37 -5.50 12.54
CA PHE A 679 12.74 -5.29 11.16
C PHE A 679 13.42 -6.54 10.60
N GLY A 680 13.43 -6.70 9.27
CA GLY A 680 14.37 -7.65 8.68
C GLY A 680 15.82 -7.21 8.92
N THR A 681 16.75 -8.16 9.05
CA THR A 681 18.19 -7.87 9.24
C THR A 681 18.70 -6.89 8.18
N SER A 682 18.38 -7.11 6.92
CA SER A 682 18.79 -6.23 5.83
C SER A 682 18.18 -4.82 5.94
N GLU A 683 16.91 -4.74 6.33
CA GLU A 683 16.21 -3.46 6.51
C GLU A 683 16.79 -2.63 7.66
N LEU A 684 17.01 -3.24 8.84
CA LEU A 684 17.59 -2.55 9.99
C LEU A 684 19.05 -2.17 9.74
N GLY A 685 19.85 -3.09 9.19
CA GLY A 685 21.24 -2.85 8.85
C GLY A 685 21.37 -1.71 7.87
N GLY A 686 20.48 -1.69 6.87
CA GLY A 686 20.41 -0.62 5.90
C GLY A 686 20.04 0.72 6.53
N LYS A 687 18.97 0.77 7.34
CA LYS A 687 18.57 1.99 8.06
C LYS A 687 19.67 2.52 8.97
N MET A 688 20.41 1.64 9.62
CA MET A 688 21.49 2.00 10.54
C MET A 688 22.68 2.60 9.80
N LEU A 689 23.14 1.96 8.72
CA LEU A 689 24.22 2.49 7.88
C LEU A 689 23.83 3.83 7.26
N ALA A 690 22.55 4.02 6.93
CA ALA A 690 22.00 5.21 6.29
C ALA A 690 21.83 6.41 7.21
N LYS A 691 21.21 6.18 8.38
CA LYS A 691 20.82 7.25 9.30
C LYS A 691 21.92 7.54 10.33
N GLY A 692 22.83 6.60 10.57
CA GLY A 692 23.89 6.75 11.58
C GLY A 692 23.30 7.17 12.93
N LYS A 693 23.90 8.19 13.57
CA LYS A 693 23.42 8.76 14.84
C LYS A 693 22.01 9.36 14.79
N ALA A 694 21.46 9.65 13.60
CA ALA A 694 20.10 10.15 13.42
C ALA A 694 19.03 9.04 13.43
N LEU A 695 19.41 7.79 13.68
CA LEU A 695 18.46 6.71 13.88
C LEU A 695 17.57 6.99 15.10
N GLU A 696 16.28 6.67 15.00
CA GLU A 696 15.30 6.93 16.06
C GLU A 696 15.57 6.11 17.32
N ALA A 697 16.07 4.87 17.15
CA ALA A 697 16.38 3.94 18.23
C ALA A 697 17.31 4.55 19.29
N ASP A 698 17.08 4.22 20.55
CA ASP A 698 17.99 4.52 21.66
C ASP A 698 18.96 3.36 21.88
N MET A 699 18.50 2.14 21.64
CA MET A 699 19.31 0.94 21.60
C MET A 699 18.82 0.01 20.50
N LEU A 700 19.65 -0.93 20.10
CA LEU A 700 19.28 -1.94 19.13
C LEU A 700 19.88 -3.31 19.47
N THR A 701 19.25 -4.36 18.94
CA THR A 701 19.87 -5.68 18.83
C THR A 701 20.00 -6.00 17.34
N MET A 702 21.22 -6.34 16.91
CA MET A 702 21.54 -6.47 15.50
C MET A 702 22.70 -7.43 15.27
N SER A 703 22.79 -8.06 14.10
CA SER A 703 23.97 -8.84 13.70
C SER A 703 25.26 -8.06 13.92
N SER A 704 26.21 -8.68 14.63
CA SER A 704 27.42 -8.01 15.15
C SER A 704 28.25 -7.35 14.04
N TYR A 705 28.36 -7.98 12.87
CA TYR A 705 29.09 -7.41 11.73
C TYR A 705 28.52 -6.09 11.22
N TYR A 706 27.19 -5.90 11.31
CA TYR A 706 26.55 -4.65 10.94
C TYR A 706 26.82 -3.58 12.00
N VAL A 707 26.77 -3.95 13.28
CA VAL A 707 27.08 -3.05 14.40
C VAL A 707 28.52 -2.56 14.27
N ASP A 708 29.46 -3.48 14.04
CA ASP A 708 30.89 -3.19 13.87
C ASP A 708 31.12 -2.30 12.64
N SER A 709 30.53 -2.65 11.49
CA SER A 709 30.67 -1.84 10.26
C SER A 709 30.02 -0.45 10.38
N ALA A 710 28.93 -0.32 11.12
CA ALA A 710 28.31 0.97 11.40
C ALA A 710 29.11 1.79 12.42
N GLN A 711 29.77 1.14 13.37
CA GLN A 711 30.71 1.81 14.27
C GLN A 711 31.92 2.35 13.51
N ASP A 712 32.47 1.57 12.58
CA ASP A 712 33.62 1.97 11.76
C ASP A 712 33.28 3.13 10.81
N ARG A 713 32.07 3.11 10.24
CA ARG A 713 31.63 4.15 9.28
C ARG A 713 31.08 5.41 9.94
N ASN A 714 30.28 5.26 11.00
CA ASN A 714 29.45 6.34 11.56
C ASN A 714 29.78 6.68 13.03
N HIS A 715 30.65 5.91 13.70
CA HIS A 715 31.02 6.07 15.12
C HIS A 715 29.79 6.30 16.03
N MET A 716 28.78 5.42 15.91
CA MET A 716 27.42 5.71 16.38
C MET A 716 27.02 5.05 17.70
N PHE A 717 27.86 4.19 18.28
CA PHE A 717 27.57 3.47 19.53
C PHE A 717 28.43 3.95 20.69
N ALA A 718 27.85 3.94 21.88
CA ALA A 718 28.53 4.18 23.14
C ALA A 718 29.03 2.86 23.74
N ASP A 719 30.12 2.92 24.50
CA ASP A 719 30.57 1.78 25.31
C ASP A 719 29.48 1.35 26.30
N LEU A 720 29.32 0.04 26.48
CA LEU A 720 28.34 -0.54 27.37
C LEU A 720 28.92 -0.62 28.79
N THR A 721 28.49 0.29 29.66
CA THR A 721 29.02 0.37 31.05
C THR A 721 28.15 -0.35 32.08
N ASP A 722 26.88 -0.60 31.76
CA ASP A 722 25.90 -1.25 32.65
C ASP A 722 25.74 -2.76 32.39
N VAL A 723 26.60 -3.36 31.55
CA VAL A 723 26.64 -4.82 31.33
C VAL A 723 27.70 -5.42 32.27
N HIS A 724 27.30 -6.33 33.16
CA HIS A 724 28.20 -6.92 34.15
C HIS A 724 28.64 -8.35 33.81
N ALA A 725 27.92 -9.04 32.92
CA ALA A 725 28.28 -10.39 32.49
C ALA A 725 29.65 -10.44 31.79
N GLN A 726 30.50 -11.37 32.21
CA GLN A 726 31.81 -11.57 31.60
C GLN A 726 31.74 -12.52 30.42
N LEU A 727 32.23 -12.08 29.27
CA LEU A 727 32.34 -12.90 28.08
C LEU A 727 33.23 -14.13 28.30
N LEU A 728 32.88 -15.23 27.65
CA LEU A 728 33.64 -16.47 27.70
C LEU A 728 35.01 -16.33 27.03
N GLY A 729 35.07 -15.61 25.89
CA GLY A 729 36.30 -15.28 25.15
C GLY A 729 36.96 -16.45 24.41
N THR A 730 36.42 -17.67 24.49
CA THR A 730 37.01 -18.88 23.89
C THR A 730 36.59 -19.12 22.44
N THR A 731 35.53 -18.48 21.97
CA THR A 731 35.02 -18.58 20.59
C THR A 731 34.79 -17.18 20.00
N GLU A 732 34.80 -17.03 18.68
CA GLU A 732 34.52 -15.75 18.01
C GLU A 732 33.15 -15.16 18.42
N ASN A 733 32.13 -16.00 18.62
CA ASN A 733 30.81 -15.56 19.09
C ASN A 733 30.83 -14.94 20.49
N SER A 734 31.82 -15.32 21.31
CA SER A 734 32.02 -14.82 22.67
C SER A 734 33.06 -13.70 22.77
N LYS A 735 33.51 -13.15 21.63
CA LYS A 735 34.35 -11.94 21.57
C LYS A 735 33.50 -10.75 21.15
N ALA A 736 33.68 -9.63 21.85
CA ALA A 736 33.04 -8.38 21.48
C ALA A 736 33.87 -7.19 21.96
N PRO A 737 33.88 -6.07 21.21
CA PRO A 737 34.41 -4.80 21.67
C PRO A 737 33.48 -4.16 22.71
N ALA A 738 33.95 -3.12 23.41
CA ALA A 738 33.23 -2.52 24.54
C ALA A 738 31.85 -1.90 24.19
N TYR A 739 31.63 -1.50 22.94
CA TYR A 739 30.40 -0.84 22.47
C TYR A 739 29.24 -1.79 22.12
N ARG A 740 29.44 -3.11 22.18
CA ARG A 740 28.38 -4.10 21.94
C ARG A 740 28.54 -5.33 22.81
N SER A 741 27.43 -6.03 23.08
CA SER A 741 27.44 -7.30 23.81
C SER A 741 26.60 -8.37 23.11
N PRO A 742 27.14 -9.57 22.84
CA PRO A 742 26.40 -10.69 22.23
C PRO A 742 25.14 -11.06 23.00
N THR A 743 24.00 -11.06 22.33
CA THR A 743 22.69 -11.46 22.86
C THR A 743 22.33 -12.89 22.48
N THR A 744 22.54 -13.26 21.21
CA THR A 744 22.21 -14.58 20.64
C THR A 744 23.35 -15.02 19.72
N ALA A 745 23.51 -16.32 19.56
CA ALA A 745 24.32 -16.92 18.50
C ALA A 745 23.44 -17.90 17.74
N GLN A 746 23.08 -17.51 16.52
CA GLN A 746 22.13 -18.23 15.68
C GLN A 746 22.89 -19.14 14.72
N GLU A 747 22.58 -20.43 14.72
CA GLU A 747 23.24 -21.42 13.88
C GLU A 747 22.38 -21.84 12.70
N GLY A 748 23.00 -21.91 11.52
CA GLY A 748 22.35 -22.42 10.31
C GLY A 748 22.31 -23.96 10.31
N ALA A 749 21.20 -24.54 9.88
CA ALA A 749 21.05 -25.99 9.73
C ALA A 749 20.14 -26.34 8.54
N ILE A 750 20.24 -27.61 8.11
CA ILE A 750 19.29 -28.17 7.16
C ILE A 750 18.07 -28.63 7.95
N ILE A 751 16.89 -28.21 7.52
CA ILE A 751 15.60 -28.50 8.13
C ILE A 751 14.84 -29.43 7.19
N ILE A 752 14.12 -30.41 7.73
CA ILE A 752 13.38 -31.38 6.95
C ILE A 752 11.96 -31.54 7.48
N ASN A 753 11.01 -31.73 6.57
CA ASN A 753 9.68 -32.23 6.92
C ASN A 753 9.66 -33.75 6.74
N THR A 754 9.53 -34.48 7.84
CA THR A 754 9.60 -35.95 7.84
C THR A 754 8.47 -36.63 7.07
N GLU A 755 7.30 -35.98 6.96
CA GLU A 755 6.19 -36.48 6.16
C GLU A 755 6.39 -36.17 4.68
N ALA A 756 6.75 -34.93 4.33
CA ALA A 756 6.94 -34.53 2.94
C ALA A 756 8.13 -35.26 2.30
N LEU A 757 9.20 -35.49 3.07
CA LEU A 757 10.39 -36.21 2.62
C LEU A 757 10.09 -37.69 2.36
N ARG A 758 9.21 -38.30 3.17
CA ARG A 758 8.69 -39.67 2.94
C ARG A 758 7.74 -39.72 1.74
N ALA A 759 6.88 -38.72 1.57
CA ALA A 759 5.96 -38.65 0.44
C ALA A 759 6.69 -38.44 -0.90
N ALA A 760 7.81 -37.72 -0.90
CA ALA A 760 8.65 -37.49 -2.08
C ALA A 760 9.61 -38.66 -2.39
N ASP A 761 9.72 -39.66 -1.52
CA ASP A 761 10.61 -40.82 -1.66
C ASP A 761 12.10 -40.45 -1.90
N VAL A 762 12.58 -39.42 -1.21
CA VAL A 762 13.99 -38.96 -1.28
C VAL A 762 14.72 -39.22 0.04
N PRO A 763 16.04 -39.49 0.03
CA PRO A 763 16.78 -39.74 1.25
C PRO A 763 16.97 -38.46 2.10
N LYS A 764 17.21 -38.64 3.40
CA LYS A 764 17.53 -37.54 4.31
C LYS A 764 18.93 -36.99 3.96
N PRO A 765 19.08 -35.69 3.63
CA PRO A 765 20.38 -35.10 3.31
C PRO A 765 21.30 -35.09 4.54
N LYS A 766 22.62 -35.13 4.32
CA LYS A 766 23.64 -35.12 5.37
C LYS A 766 24.60 -33.93 5.26
N SER A 767 24.69 -33.31 4.09
CA SER A 767 25.64 -32.27 3.76
C SER A 767 25.01 -31.19 2.88
N TYR A 768 25.62 -30.02 2.79
CA TYR A 768 25.19 -28.99 1.83
C TYR A 768 25.40 -29.47 0.39
N ALA A 769 26.46 -30.25 0.14
CA ALA A 769 26.69 -30.86 -1.16
C ALA A 769 25.57 -31.84 -1.59
N ASP A 770 24.87 -32.48 -0.64
CA ASP A 770 23.70 -33.31 -0.97
C ASP A 770 22.57 -32.48 -1.58
N LEU A 771 22.36 -31.24 -1.11
CA LEU A 771 21.32 -30.35 -1.62
C LEU A 771 21.49 -29.99 -3.11
N ALA A 772 22.72 -30.10 -3.64
CA ALA A 772 23.01 -29.92 -5.06
C ALA A 772 22.56 -31.10 -5.94
N LYS A 773 22.16 -32.24 -5.37
CA LYS A 773 21.79 -33.43 -6.15
C LYS A 773 20.46 -33.24 -6.88
N PRO A 774 20.31 -33.74 -8.12
CA PRO A 774 19.09 -33.56 -8.92
C PRO A 774 17.82 -34.15 -8.29
N GLU A 775 17.96 -35.14 -7.41
CA GLU A 775 16.86 -35.79 -6.69
C GLU A 775 16.06 -34.83 -5.81
N TYR A 776 16.66 -33.71 -5.39
CA TYR A 776 16.01 -32.70 -4.55
C TYR A 776 15.44 -31.51 -5.35
N LYS A 777 15.41 -31.59 -6.68
CA LYS A 777 14.90 -30.50 -7.53
C LYS A 777 13.43 -30.20 -7.22
N GLY A 778 13.13 -28.96 -6.88
CA GLY A 778 11.80 -28.50 -6.48
C GLY A 778 11.37 -28.91 -5.06
N LEU A 779 12.25 -29.57 -4.31
CA LEU A 779 12.02 -30.04 -2.95
C LEU A 779 12.84 -29.30 -1.90
N ILE A 780 13.64 -28.31 -2.31
CA ILE A 780 14.48 -27.51 -1.43
C ILE A 780 13.98 -26.07 -1.42
N SER A 781 14.03 -25.43 -0.26
CA SER A 781 13.98 -23.99 -0.12
C SER A 781 15.23 -23.48 0.58
N VAL A 782 15.81 -22.38 0.10
CA VAL A 782 16.97 -21.73 0.74
C VAL A 782 16.78 -20.22 0.75
N PRO A 783 17.36 -19.49 1.71
CA PRO A 783 17.27 -18.05 1.74
C PRO A 783 18.19 -17.43 0.67
N ASP A 784 17.70 -16.41 -0.02
CA ASP A 784 18.53 -15.52 -0.84
C ASP A 784 19.41 -14.67 0.08
N MET A 785 20.71 -14.65 -0.22
CA MET A 785 21.69 -13.88 0.53
C MET A 785 21.53 -12.36 0.32
N GLU A 786 20.90 -11.91 -0.78
CA GLU A 786 20.64 -10.48 -0.98
C GLU A 786 19.59 -9.94 0.01
N GLY A 787 18.55 -10.75 0.29
CA GLY A 787 17.45 -10.41 1.20
C GLY A 787 17.62 -10.87 2.64
N SER A 788 18.47 -11.88 2.93
CA SER A 788 18.55 -12.52 4.25
C SER A 788 19.97 -12.87 4.71
N SER A 789 20.31 -12.46 5.93
CA SER A 789 21.56 -12.84 6.61
C SER A 789 21.64 -14.35 6.89
N THR A 790 20.50 -15.05 7.00
CA THR A 790 20.50 -16.52 7.13
C THR A 790 21.12 -17.16 5.90
N GLY A 791 20.85 -16.66 4.68
CA GLY A 791 21.46 -17.19 3.45
C GLY A 791 22.99 -17.13 3.48
N TRP A 792 23.55 -16.11 4.15
CA TRP A 792 24.99 -15.98 4.31
C TRP A 792 25.62 -17.12 5.11
N LEU A 793 24.90 -17.74 6.07
CA LEU A 793 25.39 -18.90 6.82
C LEU A 793 25.67 -20.10 5.91
N MET A 794 24.79 -20.34 4.92
CA MET A 794 24.98 -21.40 3.93
C MET A 794 26.16 -21.07 3.00
N VAL A 795 26.23 -19.82 2.53
CA VAL A 795 27.31 -19.37 1.64
C VAL A 795 28.66 -19.45 2.37
N GLN A 796 28.73 -19.04 3.64
CA GLN A 796 29.93 -19.21 4.48
C GLN A 796 30.35 -20.67 4.57
N ALA A 797 29.40 -21.58 4.82
CA ALA A 797 29.70 -23.01 4.90
C ALA A 797 30.23 -23.58 3.58
N ILE A 798 29.65 -23.18 2.45
CA ILE A 798 30.09 -23.62 1.12
C ILE A 798 31.45 -23.02 0.75
N VAL A 799 31.67 -21.73 1.03
CA VAL A 799 32.92 -21.04 0.74
C VAL A 799 34.06 -21.60 1.58
N ASP A 800 33.85 -21.85 2.88
CA ASP A 800 34.87 -22.46 3.73
C ASP A 800 35.18 -23.91 3.33
N ALA A 801 34.15 -24.73 3.05
CA ALA A 801 34.35 -26.14 2.75
C ALA A 801 34.85 -26.42 1.32
N TYR A 802 34.48 -25.58 0.34
CA TYR A 802 34.69 -25.85 -1.09
C TYR A 802 35.35 -24.71 -1.88
N GLY A 803 35.55 -23.54 -1.26
CA GLY A 803 36.11 -22.34 -1.90
C GLY A 803 35.14 -21.65 -2.86
N THR A 804 35.52 -20.47 -3.35
CA THR A 804 34.79 -19.71 -4.39
C THR A 804 35.12 -20.15 -5.83
N GLY A 805 35.98 -21.16 -5.99
CA GLY A 805 36.34 -21.74 -7.30
C GLY A 805 35.23 -22.59 -7.93
N ALA A 806 35.57 -23.33 -8.99
CA ALA A 806 34.60 -24.09 -9.79
C ALA A 806 33.73 -25.06 -8.97
N LYS A 807 34.28 -25.70 -7.93
CA LYS A 807 33.55 -26.66 -7.10
C LYS A 807 32.47 -26.00 -6.24
N GLY A 808 32.82 -24.96 -5.47
CA GLY A 808 31.84 -24.22 -4.67
C GLY A 808 30.80 -23.51 -5.54
N LYS A 809 31.23 -22.91 -6.66
CA LYS A 809 30.33 -22.28 -7.64
C LYS A 809 29.31 -23.28 -8.17
N ARG A 810 29.74 -24.49 -8.55
CA ARG A 810 28.85 -25.56 -9.02
C ARG A 810 27.85 -25.98 -7.94
N ILE A 811 28.30 -26.23 -6.71
CA ILE A 811 27.43 -26.65 -5.60
C ILE A 811 26.36 -25.59 -5.34
N LEU A 812 26.74 -24.33 -5.17
CA LEU A 812 25.77 -23.26 -4.90
C LEU A 812 24.82 -23.03 -6.08
N THR A 813 25.33 -23.09 -7.31
CA THR A 813 24.51 -22.98 -8.54
C THR A 813 23.48 -24.10 -8.61
N ASP A 814 23.88 -25.35 -8.34
CA ASP A 814 22.98 -26.51 -8.38
C ASP A 814 21.97 -26.47 -7.22
N ILE A 815 22.35 -25.98 -6.02
CA ILE A 815 21.40 -25.70 -4.92
C ILE A 815 20.35 -24.68 -5.34
N TYR A 816 20.76 -23.55 -5.93
CA TYR A 816 19.83 -22.53 -6.41
C TYR A 816 18.94 -23.04 -7.55
N ARG A 817 19.48 -23.86 -8.44
CA ARG A 817 18.70 -24.53 -9.50
C ARG A 817 17.67 -25.50 -8.93
N ASN A 818 18.02 -26.23 -7.87
CA ASN A 818 17.11 -27.15 -7.20
C ASN A 818 16.07 -26.42 -6.35
N ALA A 819 16.42 -25.30 -5.74
CA ALA A 819 15.47 -24.45 -5.02
C ALA A 819 14.48 -23.78 -5.98
N GLY A 820 14.96 -23.33 -7.14
CA GLY A 820 14.14 -22.69 -8.17
C GLY A 820 13.31 -21.53 -7.59
N PRO A 821 11.97 -21.57 -7.67
CA PRO A 821 11.10 -20.52 -7.14
C PRO A 821 11.14 -20.39 -5.61
N HIS A 822 11.63 -21.40 -4.89
CA HIS A 822 11.73 -21.43 -3.43
C HIS A 822 13.05 -20.84 -2.90
N LEU A 823 13.63 -19.91 -3.66
CA LEU A 823 14.69 -19.01 -3.20
C LEU A 823 14.04 -17.84 -2.45
N GLU A 824 14.12 -17.87 -1.12
CA GLU A 824 13.30 -17.03 -0.25
C GLU A 824 14.02 -15.74 0.14
N GLN A 825 13.38 -14.59 0.01
CA GLN A 825 13.98 -13.31 0.42
C GLN A 825 14.08 -13.16 1.96
N SER A 826 13.43 -14.04 2.74
CA SER A 826 13.49 -14.05 4.21
C SER A 826 14.17 -15.31 4.75
N GLY A 827 14.95 -15.17 5.83
CA GLY A 827 15.62 -16.28 6.52
C GLY A 827 14.67 -17.30 7.15
N SER A 828 13.46 -16.89 7.50
CA SER A 828 12.40 -17.78 7.99
C SER A 828 11.60 -18.45 6.86
N GLY A 829 11.76 -17.99 5.62
CA GLY A 829 11.06 -18.50 4.43
C GLY A 829 11.18 -20.01 4.28
N PRO A 830 12.41 -20.57 4.28
CA PRO A 830 12.60 -22.00 4.05
C PRO A 830 11.93 -22.89 5.08
N LEU A 831 12.02 -22.55 6.37
CA LEU A 831 11.35 -23.30 7.42
C LEU A 831 9.83 -23.32 7.21
N LYS A 832 9.23 -22.21 6.80
CA LYS A 832 7.79 -22.16 6.51
C LYS A 832 7.44 -23.00 5.30
N SER A 833 8.22 -22.92 4.23
CA SER A 833 7.98 -23.74 3.04
C SER A 833 8.07 -25.23 3.41
N VAL A 834 8.90 -25.59 4.39
CA VAL A 834 8.95 -26.93 4.98
C VAL A 834 7.73 -27.24 5.89
N ARG A 835 7.28 -26.31 6.74
CA ARG A 835 6.07 -26.46 7.59
C ARG A 835 4.81 -26.62 6.75
N ALA A 836 4.63 -25.73 5.78
CA ALA A 836 3.54 -25.73 4.81
C ALA A 836 3.69 -26.86 3.78
N LYS A 837 4.67 -27.77 3.92
CA LYS A 837 4.94 -28.91 3.02
C LYS A 837 5.03 -28.49 1.55
N GLU A 838 5.36 -27.22 1.28
CA GLU A 838 5.69 -26.71 -0.04
C GLU A 838 6.97 -27.38 -0.54
N VAL A 839 7.95 -27.53 0.35
CA VAL A 839 9.21 -28.24 0.09
C VAL A 839 9.46 -29.27 1.19
N ALA A 840 10.26 -30.29 0.88
CA ALA A 840 10.62 -31.31 1.88
C ALA A 840 11.82 -30.87 2.74
N ILE A 841 12.69 -30.03 2.18
CA ILE A 841 13.97 -29.64 2.76
C ILE A 841 14.09 -28.12 2.73
N GLY A 842 14.59 -27.53 3.81
CA GLY A 842 14.84 -26.10 3.93
C GLY A 842 16.23 -25.85 4.51
N PHE A 843 16.83 -24.70 4.21
CA PHE A 843 17.96 -24.20 4.99
C PHE A 843 17.52 -23.00 5.84
N GLY A 844 17.75 -23.06 7.15
CA GLY A 844 17.30 -22.02 8.06
C GLY A 844 18.01 -22.07 9.39
N LEU A 845 17.40 -21.41 10.38
CA LEU A 845 17.96 -21.35 11.73
C LEU A 845 17.59 -22.60 12.53
N ARG A 846 18.61 -23.20 13.16
CA ARG A 846 18.52 -24.51 13.81
C ARG A 846 17.54 -24.51 14.99
N HIS A 847 17.53 -23.45 15.80
CA HIS A 847 16.68 -23.39 16.99
C HIS A 847 15.19 -23.42 16.65
N GLN A 848 14.80 -22.85 15.51
CA GLN A 848 13.42 -22.84 15.05
C GLN A 848 12.94 -24.27 14.73
N ALA A 849 13.77 -25.06 14.06
CA ALA A 849 13.46 -26.47 13.79
C ALA A 849 13.41 -27.32 15.07
N VAL A 850 14.26 -27.01 16.06
CA VAL A 850 14.23 -27.65 17.39
C VAL A 850 12.91 -27.33 18.12
N ALA A 851 12.46 -26.07 18.06
CA ALA A 851 11.21 -25.63 18.66
C ALA A 851 9.99 -26.33 18.02
N ASP A 852 9.94 -26.43 16.69
CA ASP A 852 8.85 -27.10 15.97
C ASP A 852 8.78 -28.60 16.29
N LYS A 853 9.94 -29.25 16.34
CA LYS A 853 10.03 -30.66 16.74
C LYS A 853 9.51 -30.87 18.17
N LYS A 854 9.79 -29.93 19.08
CA LYS A 854 9.29 -29.96 20.46
C LYS A 854 7.78 -29.73 20.54
N LYS A 855 7.20 -28.94 19.63
CA LYS A 855 5.75 -28.75 19.48
C LYS A 855 5.02 -29.96 18.87
N GLY A 856 5.76 -30.98 18.40
CA GLY A 856 5.20 -32.18 17.79
C GLY A 856 4.85 -32.03 16.30
N LEU A 857 5.28 -30.94 15.66
CA LEU A 857 5.16 -30.77 14.21
C LEU A 857 6.05 -31.81 13.50
N PRO A 858 5.73 -32.21 12.25
CA PRO A 858 6.50 -33.19 11.48
C PRO A 858 7.87 -32.67 10.98
N ILE A 859 8.54 -31.84 11.78
CA ILE A 859 9.79 -31.14 11.48
C ILE A 859 10.95 -31.81 12.22
N ASP A 860 12.07 -31.98 11.53
CA ASP A 860 13.34 -32.43 12.09
C ASP A 860 14.50 -31.61 11.49
N TYR A 861 15.69 -31.73 12.06
CA TYR A 861 16.88 -30.99 11.62
C TYR A 861 18.07 -31.91 11.36
N VAL A 862 19.01 -31.41 10.58
CA VAL A 862 20.28 -32.05 10.25
C VAL A 862 21.41 -31.05 10.47
N ASP A 863 22.36 -31.44 11.30
CA ASP A 863 23.64 -30.77 11.45
C ASP A 863 24.56 -31.22 10.30
N PRO A 864 24.87 -30.35 9.33
CA PRO A 864 25.58 -30.74 8.12
C PRO A 864 27.04 -31.09 8.42
N THR A 865 27.62 -31.97 7.61
CA THR A 865 28.99 -32.45 7.81
C THR A 865 30.05 -31.35 7.78
N GLU A 866 29.82 -30.31 6.97
CA GLU A 866 30.65 -29.14 6.77
C GLU A 866 30.69 -28.23 8.01
N GLY A 867 29.67 -28.31 8.87
CA GLY A 867 29.53 -27.56 10.11
C GLY A 867 28.33 -26.60 10.11
N ASN A 868 27.84 -26.31 11.32
CA ASN A 868 26.83 -25.28 11.56
C ASN A 868 27.53 -23.95 11.80
N TYR A 869 27.47 -23.06 10.82
CA TYR A 869 27.98 -21.71 10.95
C TYR A 869 27.03 -20.86 11.79
N SER A 870 27.60 -19.94 12.57
CA SER A 870 26.84 -19.06 13.45
C SER A 870 27.00 -17.58 13.13
N LEU A 871 25.90 -16.84 13.22
CA LEU A 871 25.90 -15.38 13.28
C LEU A 871 25.54 -14.95 14.70
N THR A 872 26.33 -14.02 15.23
CA THR A 872 26.09 -13.45 16.55
C THR A 872 25.30 -12.15 16.41
N GLU A 873 24.18 -12.04 17.10
CA GLU A 873 23.47 -10.77 17.27
C GLU A 873 23.88 -10.14 18.58
N SER A 874 24.16 -8.84 18.56
CA SER A 874 24.61 -8.09 19.73
C SER A 874 23.66 -6.95 20.05
N VAL A 875 23.52 -6.64 21.34
CA VAL A 875 22.94 -5.39 21.80
C VAL A 875 23.98 -4.28 21.70
N ALA A 876 23.54 -3.09 21.29
CA ALA A 876 24.34 -1.87 21.29
C ALA A 876 23.47 -0.65 21.61
N VAL A 877 24.03 0.36 22.26
CA VAL A 877 23.34 1.60 22.64
C VAL A 877 23.85 2.75 21.78
N LEU A 878 22.93 3.53 21.19
CA LEU A 878 23.31 4.64 20.32
C LEU A 878 23.89 5.80 21.12
N ASP A 879 25.02 6.32 20.66
CA ASP A 879 25.62 7.55 21.16
C ASP A 879 25.00 8.78 20.48
N LYS A 880 24.03 9.39 21.15
CA LYS A 880 23.40 10.67 20.78
C LYS A 880 23.98 11.84 21.59
N GLY A 881 25.19 11.70 22.14
CA GLY A 881 25.82 12.71 22.99
C GLY A 881 24.97 13.06 24.21
N ARG A 882 24.64 14.34 24.39
CA ARG A 882 23.79 14.80 25.52
C ARG A 882 22.34 14.31 25.45
N ALA A 883 21.89 13.82 24.29
CA ALA A 883 20.54 13.31 24.10
C ALA A 883 20.44 11.79 24.27
N THR A 884 21.54 11.09 24.61
CA THR A 884 21.52 9.64 24.86
C THR A 884 20.61 9.32 26.04
N ASN A 885 19.66 8.39 25.83
CA ASN A 885 18.71 8.02 26.86
C ASN A 885 19.41 7.18 27.95
N PRO A 886 19.50 7.66 29.20
CA PRO A 886 20.24 6.96 30.25
C PRO A 886 19.59 5.62 30.65
N LYS A 887 18.30 5.41 30.33
CA LYS A 887 17.64 4.11 30.56
C LYS A 887 18.10 3.04 29.59
N ALA A 888 18.59 3.40 28.40
CA ALA A 888 18.97 2.44 27.35
C ALA A 888 20.17 1.57 27.77
N GLN A 889 21.18 2.16 28.43
CA GLN A 889 22.32 1.43 28.99
C GLN A 889 21.88 0.39 30.02
N LYS A 890 21.04 0.79 30.97
CA LYS A 890 20.49 -0.12 31.99
C LYS A 890 19.64 -1.24 31.40
N MET A 891 18.82 -0.94 30.40
CA MET A 891 18.01 -1.94 29.70
C MET A 891 18.89 -2.93 28.93
N ALA A 892 19.96 -2.46 28.27
CA ALA A 892 20.95 -3.34 27.63
C ALA A 892 21.62 -4.26 28.66
N GLY A 893 22.00 -3.73 29.82
CA GLY A 893 22.50 -4.51 30.96
C GLY A 893 21.52 -5.60 31.41
N VAL A 894 20.24 -5.26 31.59
CA VAL A 894 19.20 -6.24 31.99
C VAL A 894 18.99 -7.33 30.94
N ILE A 895 18.95 -6.98 29.65
CA ILE A 895 18.81 -7.96 28.56
C ILE A 895 19.93 -9.01 28.62
N ILE A 896 21.17 -8.57 28.85
CA ILE A 896 22.32 -9.47 28.94
C ILE A 896 22.34 -10.22 30.28
N ASP A 897 22.36 -9.50 31.39
CA ASP A 897 22.62 -10.08 32.71
C ASP A 897 21.45 -10.93 33.23
N LYS A 898 20.21 -10.66 32.78
CA LYS A 898 18.99 -11.35 33.23
C LYS A 898 18.26 -12.12 32.13
N GLY A 899 18.31 -11.65 30.89
CA GLY A 899 17.61 -12.28 29.76
C GLY A 899 18.31 -13.52 29.20
N ARG A 900 19.65 -13.60 29.33
CA ARG A 900 20.45 -14.71 28.78
C ARG A 900 20.03 -16.11 29.24
N LYS A 901 19.54 -16.26 30.47
CA LYS A 901 19.06 -17.56 30.98
C LYS A 901 17.90 -18.10 30.14
N GLU A 902 16.94 -17.25 29.81
CA GLU A 902 15.77 -17.61 28.99
C GLU A 902 16.18 -17.78 27.52
N LEU A 903 17.04 -16.90 27.00
CA LEU A 903 17.58 -17.03 25.65
C LEU A 903 18.32 -18.36 25.44
N LEU A 904 19.06 -18.87 26.43
CA LEU A 904 19.76 -20.15 26.32
C LEU A 904 18.84 -21.35 26.11
N GLU A 905 17.56 -21.27 26.50
CA GLU A 905 16.59 -22.34 26.25
C GLU A 905 16.32 -22.51 24.74
N THR A 906 16.38 -21.41 23.99
CA THR A 906 16.15 -21.36 22.54
C THR A 906 17.45 -21.35 21.74
N TYR A 907 18.43 -20.52 22.12
CA TYR A 907 19.74 -20.36 21.47
C TYR A 907 20.83 -21.03 22.33
N PRO A 908 21.12 -22.32 22.10
CA PRO A 908 21.83 -23.17 23.05
C PRO A 908 23.36 -22.94 23.11
N THR A 909 23.84 -21.82 22.55
CA THR A 909 25.27 -21.47 22.49
C THR A 909 25.65 -20.59 23.68
N PRO A 910 26.55 -21.06 24.57
CA PRO A 910 27.09 -20.26 25.66
C PRO A 910 27.98 -19.13 25.12
N LEU A 911 27.75 -17.90 25.61
CA LEU A 911 28.48 -16.69 25.24
C LEU A 911 29.21 -16.07 26.44
N TYR A 912 28.68 -16.30 27.66
CA TYR A 912 29.21 -15.73 28.91
C TYR A 912 29.70 -16.80 29.87
N LYS A 913 30.62 -16.43 30.78
CA LYS A 913 31.12 -17.32 31.82
C LYS A 913 29.98 -17.76 32.75
N GLY A 914 29.90 -19.06 33.03
CA GLY A 914 28.87 -19.65 33.88
C GLY A 914 27.65 -20.19 33.13
N GLU A 915 27.51 -19.87 31.84
CA GLU A 915 26.50 -20.47 30.98
C GLU A 915 26.85 -21.92 30.62
N LYS A 916 25.85 -22.79 30.51
CA LYS A 916 26.02 -24.20 30.09
C LYS A 916 25.16 -24.46 28.87
N ALA A 917 25.75 -25.12 27.86
CA ALA A 917 25.02 -25.54 26.68
C ALA A 917 23.97 -26.61 27.06
N PRO A 918 22.70 -26.43 26.71
CA PRO A 918 21.69 -27.46 26.91
C PRO A 918 21.91 -28.66 25.97
N ALA A 919 21.29 -29.80 26.28
CA ALA A 919 21.53 -31.08 25.58
C ALA A 919 21.19 -31.05 24.08
N ASN A 920 20.41 -30.06 23.63
CA ASN A 920 20.03 -29.83 22.24
C ASN A 920 21.02 -28.95 21.44
N ALA A 921 22.16 -28.54 22.01
CA ALA A 921 23.18 -27.74 21.29
C ALA A 921 23.70 -28.44 20.01
N SER A 922 24.19 -27.67 19.03
CA SER A 922 24.78 -28.26 17.82
C SER A 922 26.01 -29.09 18.17
N LYS A 923 26.12 -30.25 17.52
CA LYS A 923 27.29 -31.13 17.63
C LYS A 923 28.45 -30.71 16.73
N ARG A 924 28.24 -29.78 15.79
CA ARG A 924 29.20 -29.38 14.76
C ARG A 924 29.28 -27.86 14.57
N SER A 925 29.19 -27.10 15.65
CA SER A 925 29.31 -25.63 15.63
C SER A 925 30.65 -25.18 15.05
N LYS A 926 30.64 -24.18 14.16
CA LYS A 926 31.82 -23.56 13.53
C LYS A 926 31.68 -22.04 13.43
N SER A 927 32.82 -21.36 13.46
CA SER A 927 32.94 -19.94 13.13
C SER A 927 33.69 -19.76 11.81
N PHE A 928 33.33 -18.73 11.03
CA PHE A 928 34.07 -18.39 9.81
C PHE A 928 35.50 -17.93 10.15
N PRO A 929 36.52 -18.32 9.37
CA PRO A 929 37.91 -18.05 9.70
C PRO A 929 38.29 -16.56 9.61
N GLU A 930 37.59 -15.80 8.76
CA GLU A 930 37.79 -14.36 8.62
C GLU A 930 36.75 -13.56 9.43
N PRO A 931 37.11 -12.34 9.90
CA PRO A 931 36.15 -11.44 10.52
C PRO A 931 34.97 -11.15 9.58
N LEU A 932 33.76 -11.34 10.08
CA LEU A 932 32.54 -11.03 9.34
C LEU A 932 32.40 -9.51 9.23
N THR A 933 32.51 -8.99 8.00
CA THR A 933 32.42 -7.54 7.68
C THR A 933 31.42 -7.31 6.55
N VAL A 934 30.94 -6.07 6.39
CA VAL A 934 30.09 -5.68 5.26
C VAL A 934 30.80 -5.85 3.91
N ASP A 935 32.12 -5.69 3.86
CA ASP A 935 32.90 -5.89 2.63
C ASP A 935 33.01 -7.38 2.27
N LEU A 936 33.19 -8.26 3.26
CA LEU A 936 33.14 -9.71 3.04
C LEU A 936 31.72 -10.15 2.62
N LEU A 937 30.69 -9.57 3.23
CA LEU A 937 29.30 -9.78 2.83
C LEU A 937 29.11 -9.41 1.35
N GLN A 938 29.59 -8.26 0.90
CA GLN A 938 29.49 -7.85 -0.51
C GLN A 938 30.20 -8.85 -1.45
N LYS A 939 31.41 -9.31 -1.11
CA LYS A 939 32.13 -10.33 -1.91
C LYS A 939 31.35 -11.63 -2.03
N HIS A 940 30.77 -12.11 -0.92
CA HIS A 940 29.95 -13.31 -0.93
C HIS A 940 28.63 -13.10 -1.67
N GLN A 941 28.08 -11.87 -1.67
CA GLN A 941 26.87 -11.53 -2.42
C GLN A 941 27.18 -11.60 -3.92
N ASP A 942 28.28 -10.99 -4.37
CA ASP A 942 28.68 -11.03 -5.77
C ASP A 942 28.89 -12.49 -6.26
N PHE A 943 29.52 -13.33 -5.44
CA PHE A 943 29.66 -14.77 -5.70
C PHE A 943 28.30 -15.50 -5.77
N SER A 944 27.40 -15.21 -4.83
CA SER A 944 26.06 -15.78 -4.79
C SER A 944 25.22 -15.37 -6.01
N SER A 945 25.21 -14.09 -6.37
CA SER A 945 24.47 -13.55 -7.52
C SER A 945 25.02 -14.10 -8.84
N GLU A 946 26.34 -14.35 -8.95
CA GLU A 946 26.91 -15.09 -10.07
C GLU A 946 26.41 -16.53 -10.16
N CYS A 947 26.35 -17.25 -9.05
CA CYS A 947 25.80 -18.61 -9.01
C CYS A 947 24.29 -18.64 -9.35
N LYS A 948 23.53 -17.65 -8.87
CA LYS A 948 22.09 -17.49 -9.16
C LYS A 948 21.85 -17.30 -10.65
N ARG A 949 22.62 -16.42 -11.30
CA ARG A 949 22.55 -16.22 -12.77
C ARG A 949 22.85 -17.49 -13.56
N ALA A 950 23.88 -18.24 -13.15
CA ALA A 950 24.21 -19.52 -13.78
C ALA A 950 23.12 -20.60 -13.57
N ALA A 951 22.39 -20.53 -12.46
CA ALA A 951 21.29 -21.45 -12.17
C ALA A 951 20.08 -21.20 -13.09
N GLU A 952 19.82 -19.94 -13.44
CA GLU A 952 18.70 -19.48 -14.25
C GLU A 952 18.93 -19.61 -15.77
N GLY A 953 20.09 -20.10 -16.21
CA GLY A 953 20.40 -20.36 -17.62
C GLY A 953 21.15 -19.24 -18.35
N GLY A 954 21.74 -18.29 -17.62
CA GLY A 954 22.71 -17.36 -18.21
C GLY A 954 24.09 -18.02 -18.31
N GLU A 955 24.52 -18.34 -19.52
CA GLU A 955 25.95 -18.52 -19.84
C GLU A 955 26.70 -17.18 -19.78
#